data_AF-A0A534V7S4-F1
#
_entry.id   AF-A0A534V7S4-F1
#
_cell.length_a   1.000
_cell.length_b   1.000
_cell.length_c   1.000
_cell.angle_alpha   90.00
_cell.angle_beta   90.00
_cell.angle_gamma   90.00
#
_symmetry.space_group_name_H-M   'P 1'
#
loop_
_entity.id
_entity.type
_entity.pdbx_description
1 polymer ?
#
loop_
_entity_poly.entity_id
_entity_poly.type
_entity_poly.pdbx_seq_one_letter_code
_entity_poly.pdbx_strand_id
1 'polypeptide(L)'
;MPTEPRPLPDESERRQAVRERARNVLVDAGAGTGKTTLVIDRVVEMVAPTEPGATPAPLDRLAVITFTRRAAGELRYRLRQKLLEALRDAGAAEPRASLLRLALGAVDTAYIGTIHSFADRLLRLRPVEAGISPSYEIAEETDELVRAVFDRLVHGAETAQLPQALGGRFAGPVPIAEVEETVRTAGAVLLMESQELENYTLAGVDLLVEGMINTRDVAYVPDLYEPDLDAVRKLAAGMATELSAAPASSRGGRWLRHVAARLREAAEADSAAEAFQRVHEAIGKKPDYRKGRDFDGDDATWDLFQNLKDEWRGQLLGPLDHWMGARIARTRGVVEALYDGVKEERGVLDQLDLLVKLRDLLRGDAGARRQLQRLFDHVFVDEFQDTDPLQCEIIFFLAEDGAEADDWRKVHLRRGSLTVVGDPKQSIYRFRRADIAMYAEAHRLLREQGALVVRLSTNMRSRPKLIEFANSQMRRLLGTRPAGSSKTFDAAAGRVFYERVEADPGIPGADPAVHVLPFTRDDGERLLVGDGRALEAEAIARRIRWLVASRFQVRDPETSTERDVRYGDVAVLAHVTTNVPLLLRAFDALGIRYSAHGGTLFLSSPLVRQYLLGLRLLADRSDGVARAALLRPPFFALDLLDVVARRLPANGDAEIAAAQARLEEAEAIVRELRRDRHAKPPIETAIDLIERTALGRFVATGPNGPQALGTLYQVAFELGRRAAER
;
A
#
# COMPACT_ATOMS: atom_id res chain seq x y z
N MET A 1 26.67 35.57 20.97
CA MET A 1 26.25 35.96 19.60
C MET A 1 25.87 34.69 18.88
N PRO A 2 24.72 34.60 18.20
CA PRO A 2 24.47 33.47 17.31
C PRO A 2 25.51 33.57 16.19
N THR A 3 26.41 32.58 16.11
CA THR A 3 27.32 32.44 14.98
C THR A 3 26.48 32.34 13.71
N GLU A 4 26.76 33.18 12.71
CA GLU A 4 26.13 33.04 11.40
C GLU A 4 26.21 31.58 10.92
N PRO A 5 25.11 31.00 10.43
CA PRO A 5 25.11 29.63 9.97
C PRO A 5 26.13 29.49 8.84
N ARG A 6 27.04 28.52 8.97
CA ARG A 6 28.00 28.22 7.92
C ARG A 6 27.23 27.86 6.64
N PRO A 7 27.61 28.40 5.47
CA PRO A 7 26.97 28.05 4.22
C PRO A 7 27.13 26.56 3.94
N LEU A 8 26.08 25.95 3.41
CA LEU A 8 26.10 24.53 3.02
C LEU A 8 27.04 24.34 1.81
N PRO A 9 27.73 23.19 1.70
CA PRO A 9 28.58 22.88 0.55
C PRO A 9 27.85 22.99 -0.81
N ASP A 10 26.56 22.67 -0.85
CA ASP A 10 25.70 22.69 -2.05
C ASP A 10 24.81 23.95 -2.15
N GLU A 11 25.12 25.02 -1.41
CA GLU A 11 24.30 26.23 -1.33
C GLU A 11 24.17 26.98 -2.67
N SER A 12 25.23 27.04 -3.47
CA SER A 12 25.20 27.68 -4.80
C SER A 12 24.26 26.95 -5.76
N GLU A 13 24.33 25.62 -5.76
CA GLU A 13 23.49 24.71 -6.51
C GLU A 13 22.00 24.86 -6.14
N ARG A 14 21.71 24.95 -4.83
CA ARG A 14 20.35 25.24 -4.33
C ARG A 14 19.81 26.56 -4.85
N ARG A 15 20.58 27.65 -4.74
CA ARG A 15 20.15 28.97 -5.23
C ARG A 15 19.92 28.98 -6.73
N GLN A 16 20.78 28.29 -7.49
CA GLN A 16 20.62 28.15 -8.93
C GLN A 16 19.31 27.41 -9.26
N ALA A 17 19.04 26.28 -8.59
CA ALA A 17 17.80 25.53 -8.76
C ALA A 17 16.57 26.35 -8.39
N VAL A 18 16.62 27.21 -7.36
CA VAL A 18 15.48 28.05 -6.95
C VAL A 18 15.20 29.16 -7.97
N ARG A 19 16.24 29.79 -8.52
CA ARG A 19 16.11 30.95 -9.44
C ARG A 19 15.91 30.58 -10.91
N GLU A 20 16.26 29.37 -11.33
CA GLU A 20 16.19 28.95 -12.73
C GLU A 20 14.76 29.08 -13.31
N ARG A 21 14.59 29.70 -14.48
CA ARG A 21 13.26 29.88 -15.10
C ARG A 21 13.25 29.55 -16.59
N ALA A 22 14.41 29.50 -17.21
CA ALA A 22 14.56 29.32 -18.65
C ALA A 22 14.78 27.85 -19.05
N ARG A 23 15.08 26.98 -18.08
CA ARG A 23 15.30 25.54 -18.28
C ARG A 23 14.40 24.74 -17.35
N ASN A 24 14.05 23.53 -17.78
CA ASN A 24 13.50 22.52 -16.89
C ASN A 24 14.55 22.18 -15.82
N VAL A 25 14.10 21.79 -14.63
CA VAL A 25 14.99 21.55 -13.49
C VAL A 25 14.89 20.10 -13.05
N LEU A 26 16.06 19.47 -12.90
CA LEU A 26 16.21 18.10 -12.45
C LEU A 26 17.03 18.10 -11.16
N VAL A 27 16.42 17.75 -10.05
CA VAL A 27 17.06 17.76 -8.73
C VAL A 27 17.26 16.33 -8.25
N ASP A 28 18.52 15.90 -8.23
CA ASP A 28 18.93 14.63 -7.64
C ASP A 28 19.34 14.87 -6.18
N ALA A 29 18.57 14.34 -5.23
CA ALA A 29 18.67 14.78 -3.86
C ALA A 29 18.53 13.63 -2.86
N GLY A 30 19.63 13.38 -2.15
CA GLY A 30 19.73 12.33 -1.14
C GLY A 30 18.68 12.39 -0.01
N ALA A 31 18.71 11.40 0.87
CA ALA A 31 17.90 11.42 2.08
C ALA A 31 18.30 12.60 2.97
N GLY A 32 17.29 13.37 3.43
CA GLY A 32 17.50 14.47 4.38
C GLY A 32 18.16 15.73 3.80
N THR A 33 18.28 15.86 2.48
CA THR A 33 18.95 17.00 1.83
C THR A 33 18.04 18.20 1.56
N GLY A 34 16.76 18.14 1.97
CA GLY A 34 15.83 19.27 1.84
C GLY A 34 15.12 19.38 0.47
N LYS A 35 14.89 18.25 -0.22
CA LYS A 35 14.07 18.17 -1.46
C LYS A 35 12.83 19.06 -1.46
N THR A 36 11.93 18.77 -0.52
CA THR A 36 10.66 19.47 -0.34
C THR A 36 10.85 20.96 -0.05
N THR A 37 11.87 21.34 0.74
CA THR A 37 12.20 22.74 1.01
C THR A 37 12.61 23.46 -0.27
N LEU A 38 13.44 22.83 -1.12
CA LEU A 38 13.85 23.40 -2.40
C LEU A 38 12.66 23.59 -3.34
N VAL A 39 11.74 22.63 -3.42
CA VAL A 39 10.50 22.77 -4.22
C VAL A 39 9.69 23.98 -3.74
N ILE A 40 9.48 24.12 -2.44
CA ILE A 40 8.72 25.22 -1.85
C ILE A 40 9.41 26.57 -2.11
N ASP A 41 10.72 26.66 -1.85
CA ASP A 41 11.50 27.89 -2.08
C ASP A 41 11.42 28.32 -3.55
N ARG A 42 11.48 27.35 -4.46
CA ARG A 42 11.32 27.57 -5.90
C ARG A 42 9.90 28.04 -6.26
N VAL A 43 8.85 27.44 -5.69
CA VAL A 43 7.47 27.92 -5.89
C VAL A 43 7.34 29.37 -5.42
N VAL A 44 7.86 29.71 -4.23
CA VAL A 44 7.84 31.08 -3.70
C VAL A 44 8.58 32.05 -4.62
N GLU A 45 9.75 31.68 -5.13
CA GLU A 45 10.52 32.50 -6.09
C GLU A 45 9.83 32.62 -7.46
N MET A 46 9.03 31.61 -7.85
CA MET A 46 8.24 31.66 -9.08
C MET A 46 7.05 32.61 -8.97
N VAL A 47 6.38 32.67 -7.82
CA VAL A 47 5.22 33.55 -7.62
C VAL A 47 5.60 34.98 -7.25
N ALA A 48 6.70 35.16 -6.52
CA ALA A 48 7.17 36.46 -6.06
C ALA A 48 8.71 36.55 -6.20
N PRO A 49 9.22 36.87 -7.39
CA PRO A 49 10.66 36.88 -7.68
C PRO A 49 11.44 37.90 -6.84
N THR A 50 12.68 37.55 -6.49
CA THR A 50 13.64 38.48 -5.87
C THR A 50 14.33 39.35 -6.92
N GLU A 51 14.50 38.82 -8.13
CA GLU A 51 15.17 39.51 -9.22
C GLU A 51 14.26 40.58 -9.85
N PRO A 52 14.71 41.85 -9.92
CA PRO A 52 13.98 42.91 -10.60
C PRO A 52 13.73 42.58 -12.08
N GLY A 53 12.47 42.72 -12.54
CA GLY A 53 12.09 42.48 -13.94
C GLY A 53 11.70 41.03 -14.27
N ALA A 54 11.88 40.08 -13.36
CA ALA A 54 11.39 38.71 -13.55
C ALA A 54 9.85 38.66 -13.51
N THR A 55 9.24 37.96 -14.48
CA THR A 55 7.77 37.83 -14.57
C THR A 55 7.23 36.86 -13.52
N PRO A 56 6.38 37.28 -12.58
CA PRO A 56 5.77 36.37 -11.61
C PRO A 56 4.81 35.39 -12.29
N ALA A 57 4.77 34.15 -11.81
CA ALA A 57 3.80 33.15 -12.22
C ALA A 57 2.63 33.12 -11.20
N PRO A 58 1.37 33.20 -11.63
CA PRO A 58 0.23 33.00 -10.74
C PRO A 58 0.28 31.61 -10.07
N LEU A 59 0.04 31.55 -8.77
CA LEU A 59 0.15 30.28 -8.01
C LEU A 59 -0.84 29.20 -8.50
N ASP A 60 -2.02 29.61 -8.99
CA ASP A 60 -3.04 28.75 -9.59
C ASP A 60 -2.63 28.15 -10.95
N ARG A 61 -1.62 28.74 -11.62
CA ARG A 61 -0.99 28.22 -12.82
C ARG A 61 0.22 27.32 -12.54
N LEU A 62 0.48 27.01 -11.26
CA LEU A 62 1.50 26.04 -10.84
C LEU A 62 0.80 24.76 -10.32
N ALA A 63 1.29 23.61 -10.75
CA ALA A 63 0.89 22.31 -10.20
C ALA A 63 2.02 21.72 -9.36
N VAL A 64 1.75 21.39 -8.10
CA VAL A 64 2.69 20.69 -7.21
C VAL A 64 2.16 19.30 -6.90
N ILE A 65 2.83 18.30 -7.45
CA ILE A 65 2.43 16.89 -7.39
C ILE A 65 3.39 16.14 -6.45
N THR A 66 2.82 15.29 -5.60
CA THR A 66 3.57 14.39 -4.71
C THR A 66 2.88 13.02 -4.63
N PHE A 67 3.52 12.04 -4.00
CA PHE A 67 3.01 10.66 -3.98
C PHE A 67 1.85 10.43 -2.99
N THR A 68 1.81 11.11 -1.84
CA THR A 68 0.82 10.83 -0.78
C THR A 68 -0.06 12.02 -0.43
N ARG A 69 -1.33 11.76 -0.03
CA ARG A 69 -2.25 12.81 0.47
C ARG A 69 -1.66 13.54 1.69
N ARG A 70 -0.92 12.83 2.56
CA ARG A 70 -0.23 13.43 3.71
C ARG A 70 0.88 14.38 3.29
N ALA A 71 1.74 13.97 2.35
CA ALA A 71 2.79 14.83 1.81
C ALA A 71 2.20 16.07 1.13
N ALA A 72 1.07 15.95 0.44
CA ALA A 72 0.37 17.08 -0.18
C ALA A 72 -0.13 18.08 0.88
N GLY A 73 -0.74 17.58 1.96
CA GLY A 73 -1.16 18.42 3.09
C GLY A 73 0.01 19.13 3.77
N GLU A 74 1.12 18.43 3.96
CA GLU A 74 2.35 19.00 4.52
C GLU A 74 2.99 20.04 3.60
N LEU A 75 3.06 19.78 2.30
CA LEU A 75 3.52 20.73 1.28
C LEU A 75 2.70 22.02 1.30
N ARG A 76 1.36 21.91 1.36
CA ARG A 76 0.47 23.07 1.43
C ARG A 76 0.70 23.89 2.69
N TYR A 77 0.83 23.23 3.84
CA TYR A 77 1.13 23.90 5.11
C TYR A 77 2.48 24.63 5.06
N ARG A 78 3.54 23.94 4.63
CA ARG A 78 4.90 24.51 4.56
C ARG A 78 4.99 25.64 3.54
N LEU A 79 4.31 25.54 2.39
CA LEU A 79 4.23 26.63 1.41
C LEU A 79 3.59 27.88 2.02
N ARG A 80 2.47 27.72 2.75
CA ARG A 80 1.82 28.84 3.45
C ARG A 80 2.76 29.48 4.47
N GLN A 81 3.47 28.69 5.27
CA GLN A 81 4.46 29.22 6.23
C GLN A 81 5.56 29.99 5.51
N LYS A 82 6.12 29.44 4.43
CA LYS A 82 7.18 30.09 3.66
C LYS A 82 6.73 31.39 3.02
N LEU A 83 5.50 31.46 2.51
CA LEU A 83 4.92 32.69 1.98
C LEU A 83 4.73 33.75 3.07
N LEU A 84 4.30 33.36 4.27
CA LEU A 84 4.20 34.27 5.43
C LEU A 84 5.56 34.76 5.91
N GLU A 85 6.58 33.90 5.93
CA GLU A 85 7.97 34.27 6.17
C GLU A 85 8.46 35.30 5.14
N ALA A 86 8.35 34.98 3.84
CA ALA A 86 8.77 35.87 2.78
C ALA A 86 8.02 37.22 2.80
N LEU A 87 6.75 37.24 3.21
CA LEU A 87 5.98 38.48 3.35
C LEU A 87 6.47 39.32 4.53
N ARG A 88 6.82 38.69 5.65
CA ARG A 88 7.44 39.37 6.79
C ARG A 88 8.78 39.99 6.40
N ASP A 89 9.61 39.23 5.68
CA ASP A 89 10.94 39.68 5.24
C ASP A 89 10.88 40.81 4.19
N ALA A 90 9.91 40.75 3.27
CA ALA A 90 9.69 41.81 2.30
C ALA A 90 9.14 43.10 2.93
N GLY A 91 8.44 43.01 4.06
CA GLY A 91 7.81 44.14 4.73
C GLY A 91 6.78 44.84 3.83
N ALA A 92 6.86 46.18 3.74
CA ALA A 92 6.00 47.00 2.89
C ALA A 92 6.56 47.23 1.47
N ALA A 93 7.62 46.51 1.06
CA ALA A 93 8.26 46.71 -0.23
C ALA A 93 7.40 46.13 -1.38
N GLU A 94 6.82 47.02 -2.18
CA GLU A 94 6.12 46.66 -3.42
C GLU A 94 7.11 46.53 -4.59
N PRO A 95 6.82 45.69 -5.62
CA PRO A 95 5.59 44.93 -5.85
C PRO A 95 5.55 43.53 -5.20
N ARG A 96 6.66 43.10 -4.57
CA ARG A 96 6.81 41.73 -4.04
C ARG A 96 5.80 41.42 -2.93
N ALA A 97 5.56 42.35 -2.02
CA ALA A 97 4.59 42.17 -0.93
C ALA A 97 3.17 41.90 -1.46
N SER A 98 2.72 42.61 -2.50
CA SER A 98 1.41 42.34 -3.13
C SER A 98 1.34 40.95 -3.76
N LEU A 99 2.39 40.52 -4.48
CA LEU A 99 2.44 39.17 -5.08
C LEU A 99 2.35 38.07 -4.01
N LEU A 100 3.03 38.24 -2.88
CA LEU A 100 2.98 37.29 -1.77
C LEU A 100 1.59 37.23 -1.12
N ARG A 101 0.90 38.37 -0.96
CA ARG A 101 -0.49 38.39 -0.46
C ARG A 101 -1.45 37.69 -1.42
N LEU A 102 -1.31 37.90 -2.72
CA LEU A 102 -2.10 37.19 -3.74
C LEU A 102 -1.84 35.68 -3.71
N ALA A 103 -0.56 35.27 -3.63
CA ALA A 103 -0.19 33.86 -3.51
C ALA A 103 -0.78 33.22 -2.24
N LEU A 104 -0.74 33.91 -1.09
CA LEU A 104 -1.36 33.44 0.16
C LEU A 104 -2.86 33.19 0.02
N GLY A 105 -3.58 34.08 -0.67
CA GLY A 105 -5.01 33.90 -0.96
C GLY A 105 -5.30 32.75 -1.93
N ALA A 106 -4.34 32.41 -2.79
CA ALA A 106 -4.49 31.35 -3.79
C ALA A 106 -4.09 29.94 -3.29
N VAL A 107 -3.43 29.80 -2.12
CA VAL A 107 -2.90 28.51 -1.63
C VAL A 107 -3.94 27.38 -1.62
N ASP A 108 -5.19 27.68 -1.25
CA ASP A 108 -6.26 26.66 -1.16
C ASP A 108 -6.87 26.31 -2.53
N THR A 109 -6.66 27.14 -3.55
CA THR A 109 -7.14 26.91 -4.93
C THR A 109 -6.07 26.34 -5.85
N ALA A 110 -4.80 26.60 -5.52
CA ALA A 110 -3.64 26.07 -6.21
C ALA A 110 -3.61 24.54 -6.16
N TYR A 111 -3.15 23.92 -7.25
CA TYR A 111 -3.07 22.47 -7.27
C TYR A 111 -1.85 21.98 -6.48
N ILE A 112 -2.11 21.48 -5.27
CA ILE A 112 -1.10 20.83 -4.42
C ILE A 112 -1.71 19.50 -3.95
N GLY A 113 -1.30 18.39 -4.57
CA GLY A 113 -2.03 17.13 -4.45
C GLY A 113 -1.27 15.91 -4.94
N THR A 114 -1.96 14.77 -4.95
CA THR A 114 -1.44 13.54 -5.56
C THR A 114 -1.81 13.47 -7.03
N ILE A 115 -0.98 12.82 -7.84
CA ILE A 115 -1.26 12.66 -9.27
C ILE A 115 -2.64 12.06 -9.59
N HIS A 116 -3.18 11.20 -8.73
CA HIS A 116 -4.54 10.68 -8.87
C HIS A 116 -5.61 11.77 -8.72
N SER A 117 -5.50 12.60 -7.68
CA SER A 117 -6.39 13.76 -7.53
C SER A 117 -6.17 14.83 -8.61
N PHE A 118 -4.98 14.84 -9.23
CA PHE A 118 -4.69 15.70 -10.38
C PHE A 118 -5.43 15.17 -11.59
N ALA A 119 -5.34 13.86 -11.84
CA ALA A 119 -6.01 13.20 -12.92
C ALA A 119 -7.53 13.36 -12.85
N ASP A 120 -8.12 13.13 -11.67
CA ASP A 120 -9.54 13.40 -11.41
C ASP A 120 -9.92 14.84 -11.76
N ARG A 121 -9.15 15.84 -11.28
CA ARG A 121 -9.40 17.25 -11.57
C ARG A 121 -9.40 17.53 -13.07
N LEU A 122 -8.45 16.98 -13.83
CA LEU A 122 -8.37 17.22 -15.27
C LEU A 122 -9.43 16.47 -16.07
N LEU A 123 -9.75 15.23 -15.69
CA LEU A 123 -10.80 14.43 -16.29
C LEU A 123 -12.18 15.09 -16.13
N ARG A 124 -12.46 15.69 -14.96
CA ARG A 124 -13.70 16.46 -14.74
C ARG A 124 -13.85 17.68 -15.65
N LEU A 125 -12.75 18.21 -16.20
CA LEU A 125 -12.80 19.30 -17.17
C LEU A 125 -13.16 18.81 -18.59
N ARG A 126 -12.89 17.54 -18.91
CA ARG A 126 -13.06 16.95 -20.25
C ARG A 126 -13.64 15.51 -20.19
N PRO A 127 -14.79 15.30 -19.52
CA PRO A 127 -15.33 13.96 -19.31
C PRO A 127 -15.81 13.31 -20.62
N VAL A 128 -16.34 14.10 -21.56
CA VAL A 128 -16.84 13.60 -22.84
C VAL A 128 -15.69 13.11 -23.72
N GLU A 129 -14.64 13.92 -23.84
CA GLU A 129 -13.44 13.58 -24.60
C GLU A 129 -12.69 12.38 -23.99
N ALA A 130 -12.75 12.24 -22.66
CA ALA A 130 -12.19 11.09 -21.94
C ALA A 130 -13.08 9.82 -21.97
N GLY A 131 -14.25 9.87 -22.62
CA GLY A 131 -15.17 8.73 -22.70
C GLY A 131 -15.68 8.26 -21.33
N ILE A 132 -15.99 9.20 -20.43
CA ILE A 132 -16.51 8.92 -19.09
C ILE A 132 -17.76 9.71 -18.77
N SER A 133 -18.57 9.17 -17.86
CA SER A 133 -19.72 9.89 -17.32
C SER A 133 -19.26 11.15 -16.58
N PRO A 134 -19.84 12.34 -16.83
CA PRO A 134 -19.54 13.54 -16.03
C PRO A 134 -19.84 13.38 -14.53
N SER A 135 -20.68 12.39 -14.17
CA SER A 135 -21.10 12.09 -12.80
C SER A 135 -20.41 10.84 -12.23
N TYR A 136 -19.23 10.44 -12.73
CA TYR A 136 -18.54 9.29 -12.18
C TYR A 136 -18.17 9.51 -10.70
N GLU A 137 -18.29 8.45 -9.93
CA GLU A 137 -17.74 8.36 -8.58
C GLU A 137 -16.39 7.64 -8.59
N ILE A 138 -15.55 7.90 -7.59
CA ILE A 138 -14.27 7.20 -7.45
C ILE A 138 -14.45 6.07 -6.45
N ALA A 139 -14.20 4.84 -6.88
CA ALA A 139 -14.10 3.70 -5.98
C ALA A 139 -12.83 3.83 -5.13
N GLU A 140 -12.99 4.08 -3.82
CA GLU A 140 -11.87 4.10 -2.88
C GLU A 140 -11.38 2.68 -2.53
N GLU A 141 -12.28 1.70 -2.54
CA GLU A 141 -12.00 0.27 -2.33
C GLU A 141 -12.55 -0.53 -3.51
N THR A 142 -11.72 -1.44 -4.04
CA THR A 142 -12.04 -2.23 -5.25
C THR A 142 -12.39 -3.67 -4.93
N ASP A 143 -12.27 -4.12 -3.69
CA ASP A 143 -12.45 -5.52 -3.28
C ASP A 143 -13.83 -6.07 -3.70
N GLU A 144 -14.90 -5.28 -3.51
CA GLU A 144 -16.25 -5.68 -3.95
C GLU A 144 -16.40 -5.73 -5.47
N LEU A 145 -15.65 -4.90 -6.21
CA LEU A 145 -15.65 -4.89 -7.67
C LEU A 145 -14.91 -6.13 -8.19
N VAL A 146 -13.72 -6.39 -7.63
CA VAL A 146 -12.90 -7.57 -7.95
C VAL A 146 -13.67 -8.85 -7.63
N ARG A 147 -14.31 -8.92 -6.47
CA ARG A 147 -15.15 -10.05 -6.08
C ARG A 147 -16.32 -10.25 -7.04
N ALA A 148 -17.02 -9.18 -7.43
CA ALA A 148 -18.09 -9.28 -8.41
C ALA A 148 -17.60 -9.79 -9.79
N VAL A 149 -16.39 -9.40 -10.21
CA VAL A 149 -15.77 -9.94 -11.44
C VAL A 149 -15.44 -11.41 -11.28
N PHE A 150 -14.83 -11.79 -10.16
CA PHE A 150 -14.49 -13.17 -9.87
C PHE A 150 -15.73 -14.07 -9.86
N ASP A 151 -16.80 -13.65 -9.17
CA ASP A 151 -18.06 -14.36 -9.13
C ASP A 151 -18.67 -14.52 -10.53
N ARG A 152 -18.66 -13.46 -11.36
CA ARG A 152 -19.14 -13.51 -12.75
C ARG A 152 -18.30 -14.42 -13.63
N LEU A 153 -16.97 -14.38 -13.47
CA LEU A 153 -16.05 -15.22 -14.23
C LEU A 153 -16.29 -16.70 -13.92
N VAL A 154 -16.32 -17.07 -12.64
CA VAL A 154 -16.52 -18.44 -12.18
C VAL A 154 -17.91 -18.92 -12.56
N HIS A 155 -18.96 -18.18 -12.20
CA HIS A 155 -20.34 -18.57 -12.52
C HIS A 155 -20.59 -18.66 -14.03
N GLY A 156 -20.08 -17.70 -14.81
CA GLY A 156 -20.19 -17.71 -16.26
C GLY A 156 -19.48 -18.90 -16.89
N ALA A 157 -18.30 -19.27 -16.38
CA ALA A 157 -17.56 -20.44 -16.87
C ALA A 157 -18.23 -21.78 -16.50
N GLU A 158 -18.76 -21.90 -15.29
CA GLU A 158 -19.46 -23.12 -14.83
C GLU A 158 -20.77 -23.35 -15.58
N THR A 159 -21.48 -22.28 -15.94
CA THR A 159 -22.78 -22.34 -16.62
C THR A 159 -22.69 -22.23 -18.14
N ALA A 160 -21.49 -22.02 -18.70
CA ALA A 160 -21.27 -21.70 -20.12
C ALA A 160 -22.06 -20.45 -20.58
N GLN A 161 -22.13 -19.43 -19.72
CA GLN A 161 -22.84 -18.16 -19.93
C GLN A 161 -21.90 -16.95 -19.91
N LEU A 162 -20.60 -17.16 -20.09
CA LEU A 162 -19.63 -16.07 -20.12
C LEU A 162 -19.87 -15.06 -21.26
N PRO A 163 -20.30 -15.47 -22.48
CA PRO A 163 -20.66 -14.50 -23.53
C PRO A 163 -21.78 -13.54 -23.12
N GLN A 164 -22.79 -14.01 -22.39
CA GLN A 164 -23.90 -13.21 -21.88
C GLN A 164 -23.43 -12.24 -20.81
N ALA A 165 -22.58 -12.70 -19.88
CA ALA A 165 -21.99 -11.85 -18.85
C ALA A 165 -21.12 -10.72 -19.44
N LEU A 166 -20.42 -10.99 -20.55
CA LEU A 166 -19.60 -10.01 -21.25
C LEU A 166 -20.42 -8.99 -22.04
N GLY A 167 -21.61 -9.37 -22.54
CA GLY A 167 -22.48 -8.46 -23.30
C GLY A 167 -21.81 -7.87 -24.55
N GLY A 168 -20.89 -8.62 -25.18
CA GLY A 168 -20.16 -8.17 -26.37
C GLY A 168 -18.97 -7.24 -26.10
N ARG A 169 -18.58 -6.99 -24.83
CA ARG A 169 -17.45 -6.11 -24.47
C ARG A 169 -16.07 -6.68 -24.77
N PHE A 170 -15.97 -7.98 -25.03
CA PHE A 170 -14.70 -8.65 -25.31
C PHE A 170 -14.55 -8.97 -26.80
N ALA A 171 -13.49 -8.43 -27.41
CA ALA A 171 -13.10 -8.70 -28.80
C ALA A 171 -11.64 -9.19 -28.90
N GLY A 172 -11.15 -9.87 -27.86
CA GLY A 172 -9.78 -10.35 -27.80
C GLY A 172 -9.53 -11.62 -28.63
N PRO A 173 -8.25 -12.00 -28.81
CA PRO A 173 -7.86 -13.14 -29.66
C PRO A 173 -8.11 -14.51 -29.02
N VAL A 174 -8.47 -14.56 -27.73
CA VAL A 174 -8.66 -15.79 -26.97
C VAL A 174 -10.13 -16.23 -27.08
N PRO A 175 -10.44 -17.45 -27.56
CA PRO A 175 -11.81 -17.94 -27.61
C PRO A 175 -12.44 -18.02 -26.22
N ILE A 176 -13.70 -17.59 -26.08
CA ILE A 176 -14.42 -17.65 -24.79
C ILE A 176 -14.49 -19.09 -24.24
N ALA A 177 -14.68 -20.08 -25.12
CA ALA A 177 -14.69 -21.49 -24.72
C ALA A 177 -13.35 -21.95 -24.08
N GLU A 178 -12.21 -21.40 -24.53
CA GLU A 178 -10.88 -21.65 -23.92
C GLU A 178 -10.85 -21.13 -22.48
N VAL A 179 -11.40 -19.94 -22.25
CA VAL A 179 -11.48 -19.30 -20.92
C VAL A 179 -12.41 -20.08 -20.00
N GLU A 180 -13.59 -20.48 -20.48
CA GLU A 180 -14.54 -21.26 -19.68
C GLU A 180 -13.96 -22.62 -19.26
N GLU A 181 -13.29 -23.33 -20.18
CA GLU A 181 -12.57 -24.57 -19.87
C GLU A 181 -11.47 -24.31 -18.82
N THR A 182 -10.66 -23.25 -19.01
CA THR A 182 -9.57 -22.91 -18.10
C THR A 182 -10.07 -22.68 -16.67
N VAL A 183 -11.14 -21.89 -16.50
CA VAL A 183 -11.69 -21.58 -15.18
C VAL A 183 -12.29 -22.83 -14.52
N ARG A 184 -13.00 -23.68 -15.28
CA ARG A 184 -13.52 -24.96 -14.76
C ARG A 184 -12.39 -25.92 -14.35
N THR A 185 -11.35 -26.04 -15.18
CA THR A 185 -10.21 -26.90 -14.87
C THR A 185 -9.44 -26.40 -13.65
N ALA A 186 -9.23 -25.09 -13.54
CA ALA A 186 -8.64 -24.47 -12.36
C ALA A 186 -9.49 -24.71 -11.11
N GLY A 187 -10.81 -24.50 -11.17
CA GLY A 187 -11.73 -24.67 -10.04
C GLY A 187 -11.83 -26.08 -9.47
N ALA A 188 -11.53 -27.10 -10.28
CA ALA A 188 -11.48 -28.48 -9.81
C ALA A 188 -10.24 -28.80 -8.95
N VAL A 189 -9.16 -28.02 -9.07
CA VAL A 189 -7.83 -28.38 -8.54
C VAL A 189 -7.26 -27.31 -7.61
N LEU A 190 -7.34 -26.05 -8.05
CA LEU A 190 -6.72 -24.92 -7.40
C LEU A 190 -7.66 -24.34 -6.33
N LEU A 191 -7.05 -23.64 -5.37
CA LEU A 191 -7.80 -22.85 -4.42
C LEU A 191 -8.40 -21.64 -5.16
N MET A 192 -9.72 -21.56 -5.26
CA MET A 192 -10.39 -20.46 -5.97
C MET A 192 -10.38 -19.17 -5.16
N GLU A 193 -10.75 -19.23 -3.88
CA GLU A 193 -10.75 -18.10 -2.96
C GLU A 193 -9.60 -18.21 -1.94
N SER A 194 -8.92 -17.09 -1.69
CA SER A 194 -7.83 -17.02 -0.73
C SER A 194 -8.29 -17.30 0.71
N GLN A 195 -7.44 -17.97 1.49
CA GLN A 195 -7.73 -18.32 2.88
C GLN A 195 -6.79 -17.60 3.84
N GLU A 196 -7.35 -16.80 4.74
CA GLU A 196 -6.63 -16.16 5.83
C GLU A 196 -6.32 -17.17 6.94
N LEU A 197 -5.03 -17.42 7.18
CA LEU A 197 -4.54 -18.22 8.30
C LEU A 197 -3.86 -17.29 9.31
N GLU A 198 -3.64 -17.78 10.54
CA GLU A 198 -3.19 -16.97 11.68
C GLU A 198 -1.92 -16.12 11.40
N ASN A 199 -1.05 -16.57 10.50
CA ASN A 199 0.24 -15.92 10.23
C ASN A 199 0.52 -15.62 8.75
N TYR A 200 -0.36 -16.04 7.83
CA TYR A 200 -0.20 -15.80 6.38
C TYR A 200 -1.50 -16.07 5.63
N THR A 201 -1.62 -15.52 4.42
CA THR A 201 -2.72 -15.81 3.49
C THR A 201 -2.29 -16.92 2.54
N LEU A 202 -3.10 -17.96 2.41
CA LEU A 202 -2.97 -18.94 1.34
C LEU A 202 -3.67 -18.39 0.10
N ALA A 203 -2.88 -18.01 -0.92
CA ALA A 203 -3.37 -17.35 -2.12
C ALA A 203 -4.22 -18.28 -3.01
N GLY A 204 -5.35 -17.77 -3.48
CA GLY A 204 -6.23 -18.39 -4.46
C GLY A 204 -6.15 -17.74 -5.85
N VAL A 205 -6.99 -18.23 -6.77
CA VAL A 205 -7.15 -17.69 -8.13
C VAL A 205 -7.74 -16.27 -8.10
N ASP A 206 -8.54 -15.94 -7.10
CA ASP A 206 -9.05 -14.60 -6.81
C ASP A 206 -7.95 -13.52 -6.78
N LEU A 207 -6.81 -13.79 -6.14
CA LEU A 207 -5.67 -12.87 -6.11
C LEU A 207 -4.98 -12.74 -7.49
N LEU A 208 -5.06 -13.76 -8.34
CA LEU A 208 -4.56 -13.65 -9.73
C LEU A 208 -5.48 -12.74 -10.55
N VAL A 209 -6.80 -12.85 -10.38
CA VAL A 209 -7.80 -11.97 -10.99
C VAL A 209 -7.59 -10.52 -10.52
N GLU A 210 -7.39 -10.32 -9.22
CA GLU A 210 -7.03 -9.00 -8.67
C GLU A 210 -5.73 -8.47 -9.30
N GLY A 211 -4.70 -9.32 -9.43
CA GLY A 211 -3.45 -8.98 -10.08
C GLY A 211 -3.61 -8.56 -11.55
N MET A 212 -4.49 -9.24 -12.31
CA MET A 212 -4.82 -8.86 -13.69
C MET A 212 -5.47 -7.47 -13.74
N ILE A 213 -6.45 -7.23 -12.88
CA ILE A 213 -7.15 -5.93 -12.78
C ILE A 213 -6.18 -4.81 -12.42
N ASN A 214 -5.26 -5.04 -11.47
CA ASN A 214 -4.28 -4.06 -11.01
C ASN A 214 -3.14 -3.77 -12.00
N THR A 215 -3.01 -4.59 -13.06
CA THR A 215 -1.96 -4.48 -14.10
C THR A 215 -2.53 -4.36 -15.51
N ARG A 216 -3.81 -4.02 -15.64
CA ARG A 216 -4.55 -3.98 -16.93
C ARG A 216 -4.06 -2.95 -17.95
N ASP A 217 -3.24 -1.99 -17.53
CA ASP A 217 -2.57 -1.05 -18.43
C ASP A 217 -1.38 -1.68 -19.17
N VAL A 218 -0.94 -2.87 -18.75
CA VAL A 218 0.17 -3.61 -19.34
C VAL A 218 -0.38 -4.67 -20.29
N ALA A 219 -0.15 -4.49 -21.59
CA ALA A 219 -0.51 -5.48 -22.58
C ALA A 219 0.41 -6.72 -22.45
N TYR A 220 -0.14 -7.83 -21.95
CA TYR A 220 0.55 -9.10 -21.88
C TYR A 220 -0.42 -10.27 -22.15
N VAL A 221 -0.17 -10.97 -23.24
CA VAL A 221 -0.83 -12.25 -23.56
C VAL A 221 0.30 -13.24 -23.81
N PRO A 222 0.54 -14.22 -22.92
CA PRO A 222 1.56 -15.21 -23.18
C PRO A 222 1.15 -16.10 -24.36
N ASP A 223 2.17 -16.61 -25.06
CA ASP A 223 1.98 -17.69 -26.01
C ASP A 223 1.37 -18.90 -25.31
N LEU A 224 0.50 -19.62 -26.02
CA LEU A 224 -0.06 -20.87 -25.52
C LEU A 224 1.05 -21.92 -25.52
N TYR A 225 1.41 -22.39 -24.33
CA TYR A 225 2.24 -23.57 -24.15
C TYR A 225 1.34 -24.80 -24.11
N GLU A 226 1.58 -25.78 -24.96
CA GLU A 226 0.94 -27.10 -24.91
C GLU A 226 1.94 -28.16 -24.42
N PRO A 227 1.62 -28.94 -23.38
CA PRO A 227 2.51 -29.97 -22.86
C PRO A 227 2.55 -31.17 -23.81
N ASP A 228 3.70 -31.85 -23.87
CA ASP A 228 3.81 -33.16 -24.51
C ASP A 228 3.04 -34.20 -23.68
N LEU A 229 1.78 -34.44 -24.05
CA LEU A 229 0.91 -35.37 -23.34
C LEU A 229 1.43 -36.81 -23.37
N ASP A 230 2.09 -37.22 -24.45
CA ASP A 230 2.63 -38.58 -24.52
C ASP A 230 3.81 -38.75 -23.55
N ALA A 231 4.65 -37.73 -23.40
CA ALA A 231 5.69 -37.71 -22.38
C ALA A 231 5.10 -37.74 -20.96
N VAL A 232 4.08 -36.91 -20.68
CA VAL A 232 3.38 -36.89 -19.38
C VAL A 232 2.77 -38.26 -19.07
N ARG A 233 2.05 -38.87 -20.02
CA ARG A 233 1.41 -40.19 -19.86
C ARG A 233 2.44 -41.28 -19.60
N LYS A 234 3.53 -41.33 -20.38
CA LYS A 234 4.63 -42.29 -20.19
C LYS A 234 5.27 -42.15 -18.82
N LEU A 235 5.52 -40.92 -18.41
CA LEU A 235 6.13 -40.62 -17.12
C LEU A 235 5.22 -41.03 -15.95
N ALA A 236 3.92 -40.70 -16.04
CA ALA A 236 2.92 -41.11 -15.05
C ALA A 236 2.80 -42.65 -14.95
N ALA A 237 2.78 -43.35 -16.09
CA ALA A 237 2.73 -44.81 -16.12
C ALA A 237 4.01 -45.47 -15.53
N GLY A 238 5.18 -44.90 -15.82
CA GLY A 238 6.46 -45.33 -15.26
C GLY A 238 6.47 -45.20 -13.73
N MET A 239 6.14 -44.00 -13.23
CA MET A 239 6.03 -43.75 -11.79
C MET A 239 4.99 -44.64 -11.13
N ALA A 240 3.81 -44.83 -11.74
CA ALA A 240 2.78 -45.72 -11.22
C ALA A 240 3.29 -47.16 -11.07
N THR A 241 4.12 -47.63 -12.00
CA THR A 241 4.71 -48.97 -11.96
C THR A 241 5.67 -49.09 -10.78
N GLU A 242 6.59 -48.14 -10.61
CA GLU A 242 7.56 -48.15 -9.51
C GLU A 242 6.90 -48.01 -8.14
N LEU A 243 5.97 -47.07 -8.00
CA LEU A 243 5.26 -46.82 -6.74
C LEU A 243 4.35 -48.00 -6.31
N SER A 244 3.90 -48.82 -7.26
CA SER A 244 3.10 -50.01 -6.94
C SER A 244 3.90 -51.11 -6.22
N ALA A 245 5.23 -51.08 -6.32
CA ALA A 245 6.10 -52.01 -5.62
C ALA A 245 6.17 -51.74 -4.11
N ALA A 246 5.78 -50.55 -3.64
CA ALA A 246 5.78 -50.19 -2.22
C ALA A 246 4.96 -51.20 -1.39
N PRO A 247 5.42 -51.68 -0.22
CA PRO A 247 4.65 -52.56 0.65
C PRO A 247 3.42 -51.84 1.25
N ALA A 248 2.28 -52.53 1.37
CA ALA A 248 1.07 -51.97 1.97
C ALA A 248 1.03 -52.02 3.52
N SER A 249 2.11 -52.49 4.15
CA SER A 249 2.24 -52.65 5.60
C SER A 249 2.22 -51.31 6.32
N SER A 250 2.94 -50.32 5.81
CA SER A 250 3.05 -48.98 6.42
C SER A 250 2.01 -48.00 5.88
N ARG A 251 1.76 -46.91 6.62
CA ARG A 251 0.86 -45.82 6.18
C ARG A 251 1.36 -45.16 4.89
N GLY A 252 2.66 -44.89 4.82
CA GLY A 252 3.35 -44.31 3.67
C GLY A 252 3.29 -45.22 2.45
N GLY A 253 3.51 -46.53 2.61
CA GLY A 253 3.41 -47.49 1.52
C GLY A 253 1.99 -47.64 0.95
N ARG A 254 0.95 -47.63 1.80
CA ARG A 254 -0.45 -47.56 1.33
C ARG A 254 -0.73 -46.28 0.54
N TRP A 255 -0.21 -45.15 1.01
CA TRP A 255 -0.34 -43.87 0.32
C TRP A 255 0.34 -43.91 -1.05
N LEU A 256 1.57 -44.43 -1.16
CA LEU A 256 2.27 -44.58 -2.45
C LEU A 256 1.51 -45.48 -3.43
N ARG A 257 0.90 -46.58 -2.97
CA ARG A 257 0.03 -47.42 -3.82
C ARG A 257 -1.23 -46.70 -4.28
N HIS A 258 -1.83 -45.88 -3.42
CA HIS A 258 -2.97 -45.05 -3.80
C HIS A 258 -2.57 -44.04 -4.87
N VAL A 259 -1.45 -43.35 -4.69
CA VAL A 259 -0.86 -42.46 -5.71
C VAL A 259 -0.60 -43.21 -7.00
N ALA A 260 -0.03 -44.42 -6.94
CA ALA A 260 0.23 -45.25 -8.11
C ALA A 260 -1.05 -45.57 -8.90
N ALA A 261 -2.16 -45.89 -8.22
CA ALA A 261 -3.45 -46.12 -8.88
C ALA A 261 -3.96 -44.86 -9.59
N ARG A 262 -3.88 -43.70 -8.94
CA ARG A 262 -4.27 -42.41 -9.53
C ARG A 262 -3.38 -41.99 -10.70
N LEU A 263 -2.08 -42.29 -10.65
CA LEU A 263 -1.17 -42.01 -11.76
C LEU A 263 -1.42 -42.94 -12.97
N ARG A 264 -1.95 -44.16 -12.78
CA ARG A 264 -2.43 -44.98 -13.91
C ARG A 264 -3.63 -44.33 -14.59
N GLU A 265 -4.58 -43.84 -13.81
CA GLU A 265 -5.71 -43.07 -14.34
C GLU A 265 -5.20 -41.82 -15.08
N ALA A 266 -4.22 -41.11 -14.53
CA ALA A 266 -3.62 -39.94 -15.20
C ALA A 266 -2.90 -40.28 -16.51
N ALA A 267 -2.31 -41.48 -16.63
CA ALA A 267 -1.66 -41.93 -17.85
C ALA A 267 -2.63 -42.21 -19.02
N GLU A 268 -3.94 -42.27 -18.73
CA GLU A 268 -5.01 -42.44 -19.72
C GLU A 268 -5.73 -41.11 -20.05
N ALA A 269 -5.25 -39.97 -19.54
CA ALA A 269 -5.89 -38.68 -19.78
C ALA A 269 -5.88 -38.30 -21.27
N ASP A 270 -7.03 -37.92 -21.84
CA ASP A 270 -7.22 -37.61 -23.26
C ASP A 270 -6.87 -36.16 -23.62
N SER A 271 -6.78 -35.28 -22.63
CA SER A 271 -6.45 -33.86 -22.80
C SER A 271 -5.48 -33.35 -21.73
N ALA A 272 -4.87 -32.19 -21.98
CA ALA A 272 -4.05 -31.49 -20.98
C ALA A 272 -4.86 -31.10 -19.74
N ALA A 273 -6.13 -30.72 -19.90
CA ALA A 273 -7.02 -30.40 -18.80
C ALA A 273 -7.26 -31.60 -17.88
N GLU A 274 -7.53 -32.76 -18.48
CA GLU A 274 -7.74 -34.00 -17.75
C GLU A 274 -6.44 -34.50 -17.09
N ALA A 275 -5.31 -34.40 -17.79
CA ALA A 275 -4.00 -34.75 -17.25
C ALA A 275 -3.66 -33.86 -16.04
N PHE A 276 -3.88 -32.55 -16.15
CA PHE A 276 -3.69 -31.59 -15.06
C PHE A 276 -4.52 -31.97 -13.84
N GLN A 277 -5.82 -32.22 -14.01
CA GLN A 277 -6.72 -32.62 -12.92
C GLN A 277 -6.27 -33.92 -12.24
N ARG A 278 -6.13 -35.00 -13.02
CA ARG A 278 -5.81 -36.33 -12.49
C ARG A 278 -4.44 -36.37 -11.81
N VAL A 279 -3.42 -35.70 -12.37
CA VAL A 279 -2.09 -35.63 -11.75
C VAL A 279 -2.12 -34.80 -10.46
N HIS A 280 -2.80 -33.66 -10.42
CA HIS A 280 -2.91 -32.89 -9.16
C HIS A 280 -3.73 -33.61 -8.09
N GLU A 281 -4.77 -34.34 -8.46
CA GLU A 281 -5.49 -35.21 -7.51
C GLU A 281 -4.57 -36.31 -6.95
N ALA A 282 -3.73 -36.90 -7.81
CA ALA A 282 -2.81 -37.96 -7.42
C ALA A 282 -1.70 -37.46 -6.49
N ILE A 283 -1.02 -36.38 -6.88
CA ILE A 283 0.23 -35.95 -6.26
C ILE A 283 0.25 -34.50 -5.83
N GLY A 284 -0.79 -33.69 -6.08
CA GLY A 284 -0.80 -32.24 -5.78
C GLY A 284 -0.67 -31.91 -4.29
N LYS A 285 -1.23 -32.71 -3.38
CA LYS A 285 -1.08 -32.52 -1.93
C LYS A 285 0.04 -33.39 -1.36
N LYS A 286 0.96 -32.75 -0.62
CA LYS A 286 2.09 -33.42 0.04
C LYS A 286 1.81 -33.69 1.52
N PRO A 287 1.85 -34.94 1.99
CA PRO A 287 1.77 -35.23 3.42
C PRO A 287 3.12 -34.95 4.12
N ASP A 288 3.06 -34.48 5.38
CA ASP A 288 4.23 -34.33 6.26
C ASP A 288 4.56 -35.66 6.97
N TYR A 289 5.02 -36.63 6.18
CA TYR A 289 5.37 -37.96 6.68
C TYR A 289 6.82 -38.05 7.15
N ARG A 290 7.03 -38.87 8.20
CA ARG A 290 8.35 -39.13 8.80
C ARG A 290 8.70 -40.61 8.64
N LYS A 291 9.94 -40.90 8.26
CA LYS A 291 10.45 -42.27 8.03
C LYS A 291 10.08 -43.27 9.14
N GLY A 292 10.44 -42.97 10.38
CA GLY A 292 10.19 -43.88 11.51
C GLY A 292 8.72 -44.06 11.89
N ARG A 293 7.86 -43.07 11.61
CA ARG A 293 6.44 -43.08 12.04
C ARG A 293 5.51 -43.60 10.95
N ASP A 294 5.74 -43.17 9.71
CA ASP A 294 4.80 -43.37 8.62
C ASP A 294 5.27 -44.48 7.66
N PHE A 295 6.56 -44.85 7.70
CA PHE A 295 7.17 -45.86 6.84
C PHE A 295 7.78 -47.04 7.62
N ASP A 296 7.57 -47.11 8.93
CA ASP A 296 8.10 -48.16 9.82
C ASP A 296 9.63 -48.34 9.75
N GLY A 297 10.35 -47.28 9.36
CA GLY A 297 11.80 -47.32 9.17
C GLY A 297 12.28 -47.96 7.86
N ASP A 298 11.38 -48.36 6.95
CA ASP A 298 11.75 -49.00 5.68
C ASP A 298 12.47 -48.03 4.73
N ASP A 299 13.73 -48.35 4.40
CA ASP A 299 14.59 -47.52 3.55
C ASP A 299 14.07 -47.40 2.12
N ALA A 300 13.71 -48.52 1.49
CA ALA A 300 13.30 -48.56 0.09
C ALA A 300 12.00 -47.77 -0.18
N THR A 301 11.00 -47.92 0.67
CA THR A 301 9.72 -47.20 0.54
C THR A 301 9.87 -45.71 0.87
N TRP A 302 10.77 -45.38 1.81
CA TRP A 302 11.12 -44.00 2.10
C TRP A 302 11.82 -43.33 0.93
N ASP A 303 12.75 -44.02 0.28
CA ASP A 303 13.47 -43.50 -0.89
C ASP A 303 12.51 -43.29 -2.07
N LEU A 304 11.55 -44.18 -2.31
CA LEU A 304 10.47 -43.96 -3.28
C LEU A 304 9.65 -42.70 -2.97
N PHE A 305 9.29 -42.47 -1.71
CA PHE A 305 8.60 -41.25 -1.29
C PHE A 305 9.45 -39.99 -1.51
N GLN A 306 10.74 -40.03 -1.17
CA GLN A 306 11.64 -38.90 -1.39
C GLN A 306 11.85 -38.61 -2.88
N ASN A 307 12.01 -39.64 -3.71
CA ASN A 307 12.16 -39.47 -5.15
C ASN A 307 10.89 -38.86 -5.79
N LEU A 308 9.72 -39.39 -5.41
CA LEU A 308 8.43 -38.78 -5.77
C LEU A 308 8.38 -37.30 -5.36
N LYS A 309 8.77 -37.00 -4.12
CA LYS A 309 8.67 -35.68 -3.51
C LYS A 309 9.63 -34.66 -4.12
N ASP A 310 10.87 -35.03 -4.39
CA ASP A 310 11.96 -34.10 -4.67
C ASP A 310 12.33 -34.00 -6.16
N GLU A 311 12.11 -35.05 -6.95
CA GLU A 311 12.50 -35.08 -8.37
C GLU A 311 11.29 -35.25 -9.29
N TRP A 312 10.62 -36.38 -9.17
CA TRP A 312 9.57 -36.83 -10.08
C TRP A 312 8.35 -35.91 -10.13
N ARG A 313 7.93 -35.38 -8.98
CA ARG A 313 6.80 -34.45 -8.91
C ARG A 313 7.01 -33.23 -9.81
N GLY A 314 8.21 -32.66 -9.82
CA GLY A 314 8.51 -31.49 -10.66
C GLY A 314 8.46 -31.79 -12.15
N GLN A 315 8.83 -33.01 -12.54
CA GLN A 315 8.82 -33.46 -13.94
C GLN A 315 7.39 -33.65 -14.48
N LEU A 316 6.45 -34.14 -13.65
CA LEU A 316 5.04 -34.27 -14.03
C LEU A 316 4.26 -32.96 -13.90
N LEU A 317 4.37 -32.28 -12.76
CA LEU A 317 3.59 -31.07 -12.51
C LEU A 317 4.13 -29.87 -13.31
N GLY A 318 5.43 -29.76 -13.53
CA GLY A 318 6.04 -28.59 -14.18
C GLY A 318 5.41 -28.23 -15.54
N PRO A 319 5.33 -29.15 -16.51
CA PRO A 319 4.66 -28.90 -17.79
C PRO A 319 3.18 -28.55 -17.64
N LEU A 320 2.45 -29.26 -16.78
CA LEU A 320 1.01 -29.08 -16.58
C LEU A 320 0.70 -27.74 -15.88
N ASP A 321 1.50 -27.36 -14.89
CA ASP A 321 1.41 -26.08 -14.18
C ASP A 321 1.78 -24.91 -15.10
N HIS A 322 2.76 -25.09 -15.99
CA HIS A 322 3.11 -24.09 -17.00
C HIS A 322 1.96 -23.88 -18.00
N TRP A 323 1.36 -24.98 -18.48
CA TRP A 323 0.16 -24.95 -19.33
C TRP A 323 -1.00 -24.21 -18.65
N MET A 324 -1.33 -24.58 -17.41
CA MET A 324 -2.41 -23.93 -16.66
C MET A 324 -2.10 -22.46 -16.39
N GLY A 325 -0.86 -22.13 -16.02
CA GLY A 325 -0.42 -20.75 -15.80
C GLY A 325 -0.54 -19.88 -17.06
N ALA A 326 -0.14 -20.41 -18.22
CA ALA A 326 -0.29 -19.71 -19.50
C ALA A 326 -1.77 -19.47 -19.83
N ARG A 327 -2.63 -20.46 -19.64
CA ARG A 327 -4.08 -20.34 -19.89
C ARG A 327 -4.76 -19.37 -18.94
N ILE A 328 -4.46 -19.42 -17.64
CA ILE A 328 -4.96 -18.44 -16.66
C ILE A 328 -4.53 -17.03 -17.07
N ALA A 329 -3.28 -16.81 -17.44
CA ALA A 329 -2.81 -15.49 -17.89
C ALA A 329 -3.55 -15.00 -19.15
N ARG A 330 -3.97 -15.90 -20.04
CA ARG A 330 -4.75 -15.58 -21.25
C ARG A 330 -6.21 -15.20 -20.94
N THR A 331 -6.73 -15.46 -19.74
CA THR A 331 -8.08 -14.99 -19.34
C THR A 331 -8.14 -13.49 -19.05
N ARG A 332 -6.98 -12.82 -18.95
CA ARG A 332 -6.84 -11.39 -18.63
C ARG A 332 -7.81 -10.49 -19.38
N GLY A 333 -7.90 -10.59 -20.71
CA GLY A 333 -8.77 -9.70 -21.48
C GLY A 333 -10.27 -9.90 -21.19
N VAL A 334 -10.68 -11.12 -20.81
CA VAL A 334 -12.05 -11.39 -20.35
C VAL A 334 -12.27 -10.81 -18.95
N VAL A 335 -11.30 -10.96 -18.04
CA VAL A 335 -11.33 -10.35 -16.70
C VAL A 335 -11.45 -8.83 -16.79
N GLU A 336 -10.67 -8.19 -17.65
CA GLU A 336 -10.69 -6.74 -17.90
C GLU A 336 -12.06 -6.29 -18.43
N ALA A 337 -12.62 -7.00 -19.42
CA ALA A 337 -13.93 -6.68 -19.98
C ALA A 337 -15.08 -6.85 -18.95
N LEU A 338 -15.00 -7.88 -18.09
CA LEU A 338 -15.94 -8.05 -16.98
C LEU A 338 -15.81 -6.93 -15.95
N TYR A 339 -14.58 -6.52 -15.63
CA TYR A 339 -14.32 -5.44 -14.69
C TYR A 339 -14.85 -4.10 -15.19
N ASP A 340 -14.66 -3.78 -16.47
CA ASP A 340 -15.25 -2.60 -17.08
C ASP A 340 -16.78 -2.64 -17.03
N GLY A 341 -17.40 -3.79 -17.32
CA GLY A 341 -18.85 -3.96 -17.17
C GLY A 341 -19.35 -3.73 -15.74
N VAL A 342 -18.66 -4.28 -14.73
CA VAL A 342 -19.00 -4.09 -13.30
C VAL A 342 -18.89 -2.61 -12.90
N LYS A 343 -17.84 -1.91 -13.35
CA LYS A 343 -17.65 -0.47 -13.08
C LYS A 343 -18.72 0.40 -13.74
N GLU A 344 -19.05 0.12 -15.01
CA GLU A 344 -20.10 0.83 -15.76
C GLU A 344 -21.45 0.73 -15.06
N GLU A 345 -21.85 -0.48 -14.66
CA GLU A 345 -23.11 -0.72 -13.94
C GLU A 345 -23.22 0.06 -12.63
N ARG A 346 -22.08 0.27 -11.96
CA ARG A 346 -22.00 1.03 -10.70
C ARG A 346 -21.72 2.52 -10.91
N GLY A 347 -21.41 2.96 -12.13
CA GLY A 347 -21.08 4.36 -12.42
C GLY A 347 -19.77 4.84 -11.77
N VAL A 348 -18.81 3.95 -11.55
CA VAL A 348 -17.56 4.25 -10.81
C VAL A 348 -16.32 4.15 -11.69
N LEU A 349 -15.26 4.86 -11.30
CA LEU A 349 -13.89 4.69 -11.78
C LEU A 349 -12.99 4.34 -10.60
N ASP A 350 -12.00 3.48 -10.82
CA ASP A 350 -10.96 3.26 -9.80
C ASP A 350 -9.77 4.22 -9.97
N GLN A 351 -8.78 4.12 -9.07
CA GLN A 351 -7.58 4.95 -9.10
C GLN A 351 -6.74 4.78 -10.38
N LEU A 352 -6.65 3.56 -10.91
CA LEU A 352 -5.89 3.29 -12.12
C LEU A 352 -6.63 3.81 -13.36
N ASP A 353 -7.96 3.78 -13.38
CA ASP A 353 -8.77 4.36 -14.47
C ASP A 353 -8.50 5.86 -14.62
N LEU A 354 -8.33 6.59 -13.52
CA LEU A 354 -8.00 8.02 -13.56
C LEU A 354 -6.70 8.26 -14.36
N LEU A 355 -5.68 7.42 -14.15
CA LEU A 355 -4.40 7.54 -14.83
C LEU A 355 -4.50 7.07 -16.29
N VAL A 356 -5.08 5.90 -16.54
CA VAL A 356 -5.22 5.35 -17.90
C VAL A 356 -6.01 6.30 -18.78
N LYS A 357 -7.18 6.75 -18.31
CA LYS A 357 -8.07 7.62 -19.10
C LYS A 357 -7.48 9.00 -19.34
N LEU A 358 -6.79 9.59 -18.35
CA LEU A 358 -6.11 10.86 -18.59
C LEU A 358 -4.94 10.68 -19.56
N ARG A 359 -4.15 9.61 -19.43
CA ARG A 359 -3.07 9.31 -20.38
C ARG A 359 -3.63 9.17 -21.79
N ASP A 360 -4.69 8.38 -21.96
CA ASP A 360 -5.32 8.14 -23.26
C ASP A 360 -5.90 9.42 -23.86
N LEU A 361 -6.55 10.28 -23.05
CA LEU A 361 -7.01 11.59 -23.48
C LEU A 361 -5.86 12.47 -23.99
N LEU A 362 -4.77 12.55 -23.23
CA LEU A 362 -3.60 13.37 -23.58
C LEU A 362 -2.90 12.83 -24.84
N ARG A 363 -2.82 11.51 -25.00
CA ARG A 363 -2.21 10.88 -26.18
C ARG A 363 -3.09 11.00 -27.42
N GLY A 364 -4.39 10.77 -27.29
CA GLY A 364 -5.33 10.62 -28.39
C GLY A 364 -5.99 11.90 -28.88
N ASP A 365 -6.08 12.93 -28.02
CA ASP A 365 -6.73 14.21 -28.36
C ASP A 365 -5.79 15.41 -28.16
N ALA A 366 -5.15 15.83 -29.25
CA ALA A 366 -4.26 16.99 -29.28
C ALA A 366 -4.98 18.31 -28.95
N GLY A 367 -6.30 18.41 -29.16
CA GLY A 367 -7.12 19.57 -28.82
C GLY A 367 -7.30 19.67 -27.31
N ALA A 368 -7.77 18.60 -26.68
CA ALA A 368 -7.92 18.50 -25.24
C ALA A 368 -6.58 18.68 -24.53
N ARG A 369 -5.51 18.04 -25.03
CA ARG A 369 -4.16 18.19 -24.49
C ARG A 369 -3.68 19.64 -24.48
N ARG A 370 -3.78 20.38 -25.59
CA ARG A 370 -3.38 21.80 -25.64
C ARG A 370 -4.17 22.66 -24.66
N GLN A 371 -5.45 22.35 -24.45
CA GLN A 371 -6.28 23.08 -23.49
C GLN A 371 -5.85 22.80 -22.05
N LEU A 372 -5.57 21.54 -21.71
CA LEU A 372 -5.08 21.15 -20.38
C LEU A 372 -3.67 21.70 -20.10
N GLN A 373 -2.78 21.69 -21.09
CA GLN A 373 -1.43 22.29 -21.00
C GLN A 373 -1.47 23.78 -20.64
N ARG A 374 -2.46 24.54 -21.14
CA ARG A 374 -2.61 25.99 -20.86
C ARG A 374 -2.98 26.31 -19.42
N LEU A 375 -3.46 25.33 -18.66
CA LEU A 375 -3.80 25.50 -17.25
C LEU A 375 -2.55 25.68 -16.38
N PHE A 376 -1.40 25.17 -16.83
CA PHE A 376 -0.18 25.15 -16.03
C PHE A 376 1.03 25.70 -16.80
N ASP A 377 1.62 26.74 -16.23
CA ASP A 377 2.91 27.26 -16.70
C ASP A 377 4.06 26.39 -16.21
N HIS A 378 3.91 25.79 -15.03
CA HIS A 378 4.90 24.91 -14.45
C HIS A 378 4.29 23.75 -13.67
N VAL A 379 4.92 22.59 -13.78
CA VAL A 379 4.61 21.38 -13.02
C VAL A 379 5.82 21.03 -12.15
N PHE A 380 5.59 20.88 -10.86
CA PHE A 380 6.56 20.39 -9.89
C PHE A 380 6.18 18.97 -9.49
N VAL A 381 7.14 18.06 -9.53
CA VAL A 381 6.93 16.67 -9.13
C VAL A 381 7.96 16.31 -8.06
N ASP A 382 7.47 16.13 -6.82
CA ASP A 382 8.26 15.64 -5.69
C ASP A 382 8.16 14.12 -5.61
N GLU A 383 9.19 13.47 -5.06
CA GLU A 383 9.33 12.01 -4.97
C GLU A 383 9.17 11.28 -6.31
N PHE A 384 9.77 11.82 -7.37
CA PHE A 384 9.63 11.29 -8.73
C PHE A 384 10.14 9.85 -8.90
N GLN A 385 11.00 9.35 -8.01
CA GLN A 385 11.43 7.94 -8.03
C GLN A 385 10.30 6.94 -7.76
N ASP A 386 9.16 7.41 -7.24
CA ASP A 386 8.01 6.60 -6.87
C ASP A 386 6.86 6.73 -7.89
N THR A 387 7.10 7.39 -9.03
CA THR A 387 6.11 7.44 -10.13
C THR A 387 6.08 6.14 -10.92
N ASP A 388 4.88 5.73 -11.31
CA ASP A 388 4.67 4.65 -12.28
C ASP A 388 4.75 5.17 -13.74
N PRO A 389 4.80 4.28 -14.75
CA PRO A 389 4.89 4.68 -16.15
C PRO A 389 3.76 5.61 -16.65
N LEU A 390 2.51 5.38 -16.23
CA LEU A 390 1.38 6.22 -16.66
C LEU A 390 1.50 7.63 -16.09
N GLN A 391 1.91 7.75 -14.83
CA GLN A 391 2.15 9.04 -14.18
C GLN A 391 3.16 9.88 -14.96
N CYS A 392 4.27 9.28 -15.36
CA CYS A 392 5.27 10.00 -16.14
C CYS A 392 4.77 10.35 -17.55
N GLU A 393 4.06 9.45 -18.23
CA GLU A 393 3.44 9.75 -19.52
C GLU A 393 2.57 11.01 -19.44
N ILE A 394 1.71 11.09 -18.42
CA ILE A 394 0.83 12.25 -18.17
C ILE A 394 1.65 13.53 -17.96
N ILE A 395 2.67 13.49 -17.08
CA ILE A 395 3.50 14.66 -16.76
C ILE A 395 4.21 15.17 -18.02
N PHE A 396 4.83 14.28 -18.78
CA PHE A 396 5.59 14.64 -19.98
C PHE A 396 4.67 15.13 -21.09
N PHE A 397 3.48 14.54 -21.22
CA PHE A 397 2.50 15.04 -22.17
C PHE A 397 2.00 16.45 -21.83
N LEU A 398 1.77 16.76 -20.55
CA LEU A 398 1.38 18.10 -20.08
C LEU A 398 2.52 19.14 -20.16
N ALA A 399 3.77 18.69 -20.13
CA ALA A 399 4.94 19.55 -20.26
C ALA A 399 5.41 19.72 -21.72
N GLU A 400 4.87 18.98 -22.69
CA GLU A 400 5.23 19.12 -24.10
C GLU A 400 4.85 20.49 -24.69
N ASP A 401 5.65 20.96 -25.65
CA ASP A 401 5.36 22.04 -26.58
C ASP A 401 4.65 21.52 -27.84
N GLY A 402 3.45 22.01 -28.14
CA GLY A 402 2.75 21.70 -29.40
C GLY A 402 1.71 20.57 -29.37
N ALA A 403 1.77 19.63 -28.41
CA ALA A 403 0.88 18.46 -28.32
C ALA A 403 0.96 17.52 -29.55
N GLU A 404 2.17 17.20 -29.98
CA GLU A 404 2.45 16.48 -31.24
C GLU A 404 2.87 15.02 -31.02
N ALA A 405 3.54 14.70 -29.91
CA ALA A 405 4.04 13.35 -29.70
C ALA A 405 2.93 12.36 -29.29
N ASP A 406 2.97 11.18 -29.92
CA ASP A 406 2.18 9.98 -29.60
C ASP A 406 2.81 9.12 -28.48
N ASP A 407 4.12 9.26 -28.27
CA ASP A 407 4.89 8.61 -27.21
C ASP A 407 5.56 9.68 -26.36
N TRP A 408 5.42 9.58 -25.04
CA TRP A 408 6.03 10.49 -24.08
C TRP A 408 7.55 10.58 -24.23
N ARG A 409 8.21 9.54 -24.75
CA ARG A 409 9.66 9.52 -25.01
C ARG A 409 10.08 10.43 -26.15
N LYS A 410 9.14 10.84 -27.00
CA LYS A 410 9.38 11.71 -28.17
C LYS A 410 8.98 13.16 -27.92
N VAL A 411 8.46 13.50 -26.74
CA VAL A 411 7.97 14.85 -26.46
C VAL A 411 9.11 15.87 -26.55
N HIS A 412 8.81 17.03 -27.12
CA HIS A 412 9.65 18.22 -26.95
C HIS A 412 9.12 19.03 -25.77
N LEU A 413 9.85 19.09 -24.64
CA LEU A 413 9.38 19.76 -23.44
C LEU A 413 9.45 21.28 -23.58
N ARG A 414 8.36 21.98 -23.21
CA ARG A 414 8.38 23.43 -23.03
C ARG A 414 9.46 23.80 -22.03
N ARG A 415 10.29 24.78 -22.40
CA ARG A 415 11.40 25.24 -21.56
C ARG A 415 10.87 25.84 -20.26
N GLY A 416 11.44 25.43 -19.13
CA GLY A 416 11.08 25.98 -17.83
C GLY A 416 9.65 25.65 -17.40
N SER A 417 9.08 24.55 -17.89
CA SER A 417 7.72 24.09 -17.55
C SER A 417 7.71 22.92 -16.55
N LEU A 418 8.86 22.28 -16.30
CA LEU A 418 8.93 21.08 -15.49
C LEU A 418 10.09 21.15 -14.48
N THR A 419 9.77 20.87 -13.21
CA THR A 419 10.74 20.60 -12.15
C THR A 419 10.49 19.21 -11.59
N VAL A 420 11.50 18.35 -11.65
CA VAL A 420 11.45 16.98 -11.13
C VAL A 420 12.46 16.84 -10.00
N VAL A 421 12.01 16.30 -8.86
CA VAL A 421 12.82 16.07 -7.67
C VAL A 421 12.70 14.63 -7.22
N GLY A 422 13.82 13.96 -6.97
CA GLY A 422 13.80 12.58 -6.52
C GLY A 422 15.14 12.03 -6.05
N ASP A 423 15.09 10.79 -5.56
CA ASP A 423 16.26 9.99 -5.21
C ASP A 423 16.07 8.53 -5.66
N PRO A 424 16.83 8.02 -6.64
CA PRO A 424 16.67 6.64 -7.08
C PRO A 424 16.95 5.63 -5.94
N LYS A 425 17.74 6.00 -4.93
CA LYS A 425 18.06 5.15 -3.77
C LYS A 425 16.87 4.96 -2.82
N GLN A 426 15.81 5.77 -2.99
CA GLN A 426 14.61 5.75 -2.14
C GLN A 426 13.39 5.14 -2.84
N SER A 427 13.54 4.60 -4.07
CA SER A 427 12.45 3.93 -4.77
C SER A 427 12.12 2.60 -4.09
N ILE A 428 11.08 2.62 -3.25
CA ILE A 428 10.62 1.45 -2.45
C ILE A 428 9.18 1.04 -2.78
N TYR A 429 8.49 1.77 -3.65
CA TYR A 429 7.09 1.53 -4.01
C TYR A 429 6.92 0.66 -5.27
N ARG A 430 7.85 -0.27 -5.56
CA ARG A 430 7.72 -1.21 -6.69
C ARG A 430 6.43 -2.04 -6.62
N PHE A 431 5.98 -2.38 -5.41
CA PHE A 431 4.71 -3.07 -5.18
C PHE A 431 3.47 -2.21 -5.54
N ARG A 432 3.64 -0.89 -5.71
CA ARG A 432 2.67 0.06 -6.27
C ARG A 432 3.08 0.55 -7.65
N ARG A 433 3.80 -0.29 -8.41
CA ARG A 433 4.16 -0.07 -9.82
C ARG A 433 5.15 1.07 -10.07
N ALA A 434 5.82 1.61 -9.05
CA ALA A 434 6.94 2.51 -9.26
C ALA A 434 8.05 1.80 -10.07
N ASP A 435 8.55 2.49 -11.10
CA ASP A 435 9.55 1.94 -12.01
C ASP A 435 10.81 2.82 -12.08
N ILE A 436 11.91 2.28 -11.57
CA ILE A 436 13.20 2.97 -11.54
C ILE A 436 13.85 3.08 -12.94
N ALA A 437 13.52 2.17 -13.87
CA ALA A 437 13.99 2.27 -15.24
C ALA A 437 13.32 3.45 -15.97
N MET A 438 12.03 3.63 -15.72
CA MET A 438 11.24 4.78 -16.17
C MET A 438 11.84 6.09 -15.62
N TYR A 439 12.12 6.16 -14.31
CA TYR A 439 12.81 7.31 -13.71
C TYR A 439 14.12 7.66 -14.43
N ALA A 440 14.95 6.66 -14.72
CA ALA A 440 16.22 6.86 -15.42
C ALA A 440 16.03 7.37 -16.86
N GLU A 441 14.99 6.92 -17.55
CA GLU A 441 14.65 7.37 -18.90
C GLU A 441 14.15 8.81 -18.93
N ALA A 442 13.27 9.20 -18.00
CA ALA A 442 12.84 10.60 -17.86
C ALA A 442 14.04 11.52 -17.54
N HIS A 443 14.95 11.08 -16.67
CA HIS A 443 16.18 11.80 -16.38
C HIS A 443 17.08 11.95 -17.62
N ARG A 444 17.16 10.94 -18.48
CA ARG A 444 17.90 10.99 -19.75
C ARG A 444 17.28 12.05 -20.67
N LEU A 445 15.97 11.98 -20.88
CA LEU A 445 15.24 12.88 -21.78
C LEU A 445 15.34 14.35 -21.33
N LEU A 446 15.17 14.63 -20.04
CA LEU A 446 15.35 15.98 -19.48
C LEU A 446 16.76 16.53 -19.72
N ARG A 447 17.79 15.71 -19.54
CA ARG A 447 19.20 16.11 -19.76
C ARG A 447 19.50 16.41 -21.22
N GLU A 448 19.05 15.55 -22.13
CA GLU A 448 19.23 15.71 -23.57
C GLU A 448 18.53 16.98 -24.09
N GLN A 449 17.42 17.38 -23.47
CA GLN A 449 16.69 18.60 -23.78
C GLN A 449 17.19 19.84 -23.00
N GLY A 450 18.35 19.74 -22.33
CA GLY A 450 19.05 20.88 -21.73
C GLY A 450 18.50 21.32 -20.38
N ALA A 451 17.91 20.43 -19.59
CA ALA A 451 17.52 20.72 -18.20
C ALA A 451 18.73 21.13 -17.34
N LEU A 452 18.50 22.04 -16.39
CA LEU A 452 19.45 22.28 -15.30
C LEU A 452 19.44 21.08 -14.35
N VAL A 453 20.56 20.39 -14.25
CA VAL A 453 20.74 19.29 -13.30
C VAL A 453 21.42 19.82 -12.05
N VAL A 454 20.78 19.63 -10.91
CA VAL A 454 21.29 20.04 -9.60
C VAL A 454 21.38 18.83 -8.68
N ARG A 455 22.46 18.75 -7.89
CA ARG A 455 22.67 17.66 -6.95
C ARG A 455 22.73 18.16 -5.52
N LEU A 456 21.81 17.69 -4.70
CA LEU A 456 21.83 17.99 -3.27
C LEU A 456 22.57 16.88 -2.52
N SER A 457 23.73 17.21 -1.97
CA SER A 457 24.61 16.29 -1.27
C SER A 457 24.65 16.51 0.25
N THR A 458 24.16 17.66 0.75
CA THR A 458 24.22 17.98 2.19
C THR A 458 22.95 17.57 2.92
N ASN A 459 23.06 16.66 3.89
CA ASN A 459 21.99 16.25 4.77
C ASN A 459 21.90 17.16 5.99
N MET A 460 20.74 17.83 6.11
CA MET A 460 20.45 18.82 7.14
C MET A 460 19.60 18.24 8.29
N ARG A 461 19.38 16.92 8.30
CA ARG A 461 18.47 16.23 9.23
C ARG A 461 19.20 15.40 10.27
N SER A 462 20.31 14.77 9.90
CA SER A 462 20.91 13.67 10.64
C SER A 462 22.28 14.01 11.20
N ARG A 463 22.64 13.41 12.34
CA ARG A 463 23.97 13.57 12.94
C ARG A 463 25.06 12.98 12.03
N PRO A 464 26.27 13.57 11.98
CA PRO A 464 27.37 13.10 11.13
C PRO A 464 27.66 11.60 11.25
N LYS A 465 27.64 11.06 12.48
CA LYS A 465 27.95 9.64 12.74
C LYS A 465 26.90 8.66 12.22
N LEU A 466 25.63 9.07 12.20
CA LEU A 466 24.58 8.30 11.55
C LEU A 466 24.76 8.30 10.02
N ILE A 467 25.17 9.45 9.45
CA ILE A 467 25.44 9.59 8.01
C ILE A 467 26.66 8.74 7.61
N GLU A 468 27.73 8.74 8.41
CA GLU A 468 28.90 7.86 8.21
C GLU A 468 28.50 6.39 8.17
N PHE A 469 27.70 5.94 9.14
CA PHE A 469 27.18 4.57 9.17
C PHE A 469 26.32 4.26 7.93
N ALA A 470 25.36 5.12 7.61
CA ALA A 470 24.47 4.95 6.47
C ALA A 470 25.27 4.87 5.15
N ASN A 471 26.22 5.78 4.94
CA ASN A 471 27.11 5.78 3.78
C ASN A 471 27.91 4.47 3.66
N SER A 472 28.42 3.95 4.78
CA SER A 472 29.15 2.67 4.81
C SER A 472 28.26 1.49 4.39
N GLN A 473 27.04 1.40 4.96
CA GLN A 473 26.10 0.32 4.64
C GLN A 473 25.59 0.42 3.20
N MET A 474 25.20 1.60 2.74
CA MET A 474 24.68 1.81 1.39
C MET A 474 25.76 1.54 0.33
N ARG A 475 27.02 1.92 0.58
CA ARG A 475 28.14 1.57 -0.30
C ARG A 475 28.30 0.06 -0.45
N ARG A 476 28.15 -0.70 0.65
CA ARG A 476 28.23 -2.17 0.63
C ARG A 476 27.07 -2.80 -0.14
N LEU A 477 25.84 -2.31 0.07
CA LEU A 477 24.63 -2.87 -0.52
C LEU A 477 24.48 -2.49 -2.01
N LEU A 478 24.62 -1.21 -2.33
CA LEU A 478 24.38 -0.67 -3.67
C LEU A 478 25.62 -0.71 -4.57
N GLY A 479 26.81 -0.84 -4.00
CA GLY A 479 28.07 -0.79 -4.75
C GLY A 479 28.38 0.58 -5.33
N THR A 480 29.62 0.77 -5.79
CA THR A 480 30.06 2.03 -6.39
C THR A 480 29.85 2.04 -7.90
N ARG A 481 29.58 3.23 -8.43
CA ARG A 481 29.50 3.45 -9.87
C ARG A 481 30.85 3.14 -10.56
N PRO A 482 30.85 2.60 -11.79
CA PRO A 482 32.05 2.53 -12.64
C PRO A 482 32.70 3.90 -12.84
N ALA A 483 34.04 3.93 -12.86
CA ALA A 483 34.81 5.15 -13.11
C ALA A 483 34.42 5.80 -14.45
N GLY A 484 34.18 7.10 -14.44
CA GLY A 484 33.81 7.87 -15.65
C GLY A 484 32.33 7.83 -16.05
N SER A 485 31.49 7.05 -15.38
CA SER A 485 30.04 7.05 -15.65
C SER A 485 29.32 8.23 -14.99
N SER A 486 28.29 8.77 -15.65
CA SER A 486 27.35 9.74 -15.10
C SER A 486 25.99 9.12 -14.72
N LYS A 487 25.81 7.80 -14.90
CA LYS A 487 24.53 7.07 -14.70
C LYS A 487 24.30 6.58 -13.27
N THR A 488 23.26 7.06 -12.58
CA THR A 488 22.96 6.68 -11.17
C THR A 488 22.28 5.32 -11.05
N PHE A 489 21.87 4.77 -12.20
CA PHE A 489 21.17 3.52 -12.35
C PHE A 489 21.72 2.75 -13.56
N ASP A 490 21.87 1.45 -13.40
CA ASP A 490 22.15 0.49 -14.47
C ASP A 490 20.86 -0.26 -14.81
N ALA A 491 20.29 0.05 -15.98
CA ALA A 491 19.06 -0.56 -16.46
C ALA A 491 19.23 -2.05 -16.81
N ALA A 492 20.41 -2.48 -17.24
CA ALA A 492 20.64 -3.88 -17.60
C ALA A 492 20.72 -4.76 -16.35
N ALA A 493 21.33 -4.25 -15.28
CA ALA A 493 21.43 -4.95 -14.00
C ALA A 493 20.26 -4.65 -13.04
N GLY A 494 19.36 -3.70 -13.38
CA GLY A 494 18.31 -3.22 -12.47
C GLY A 494 18.87 -2.60 -11.18
N ARG A 495 20.08 -2.04 -11.21
CA ARG A 495 20.85 -1.68 -10.01
C ARG A 495 21.02 -0.17 -9.88
N VAL A 496 20.65 0.38 -8.73
CA VAL A 496 20.99 1.75 -8.32
C VAL A 496 22.37 1.77 -7.66
N PHE A 497 23.20 2.76 -7.97
CA PHE A 497 24.53 2.91 -7.36
C PHE A 497 24.52 3.78 -6.11
N TYR A 498 25.44 3.49 -5.19
CA TYR A 498 25.65 4.30 -4.00
C TYR A 498 26.10 5.72 -4.36
N GLU A 499 25.52 6.68 -3.66
CA GLU A 499 25.93 8.08 -3.69
C GLU A 499 26.19 8.59 -2.28
N ARG A 500 27.32 9.27 -2.11
CA ARG A 500 27.72 9.82 -0.81
C ARG A 500 26.88 11.07 -0.50
N VAL A 501 26.43 11.14 0.75
CA VAL A 501 25.80 12.32 1.35
C VAL A 501 26.70 12.84 2.47
N GLU A 502 26.80 14.16 2.60
CA GLU A 502 27.60 14.86 3.61
C GLU A 502 26.70 15.40 4.72
N ALA A 503 27.23 15.52 5.93
CA ALA A 503 26.49 16.09 7.05
C ALA A 503 26.57 17.62 7.01
N ASP A 504 25.48 18.30 7.38
CA ASP A 504 25.51 19.73 7.64
C ASP A 504 26.57 20.05 8.72
N PRO A 505 27.57 20.91 8.41
CA PRO A 505 28.61 21.30 9.36
C PRO A 505 28.09 21.96 10.64
N GLY A 506 26.86 22.47 10.62
CA GLY A 506 26.17 23.07 11.78
C GLY A 506 25.50 22.04 12.71
N ILE A 507 25.48 20.76 12.37
CA ILE A 507 24.97 19.69 13.24
C ILE A 507 26.14 19.10 14.05
N PRO A 508 26.12 19.19 15.40
CA PRO A 508 27.17 18.63 16.22
C PRO A 508 27.36 17.12 16.00
N GLY A 509 28.61 16.68 15.92
CA GLY A 509 28.97 15.27 15.99
C GLY A 509 28.91 14.80 17.44
N ALA A 510 27.97 13.91 17.76
CA ALA A 510 27.88 13.26 19.06
C ALA A 510 27.84 11.75 18.87
N ASP A 511 28.66 11.03 19.65
CA ASP A 511 28.78 9.57 19.63
C ASP A 511 28.27 8.92 20.92
N PRO A 512 27.74 7.68 20.85
CA PRO A 512 27.44 6.91 19.63
C PRO A 512 26.05 7.21 19.04
N ALA A 513 25.96 7.28 17.71
CA ALA A 513 24.70 7.54 16.99
C ALA A 513 23.91 6.27 16.59
N VAL A 514 24.54 5.09 16.61
CA VAL A 514 23.93 3.80 16.23
C VAL A 514 24.15 2.81 17.36
N HIS A 515 23.06 2.15 17.79
CA HIS A 515 23.06 1.17 18.88
C HIS A 515 22.49 -0.14 18.36
N VAL A 516 23.20 -1.25 18.59
CA VAL A 516 22.72 -2.60 18.28
C VAL A 516 22.29 -3.23 19.60
N LEU A 517 21.04 -3.70 19.67
CA LEU A 517 20.49 -4.34 20.85
C LEU A 517 20.43 -5.86 20.61
N PRO A 518 21.41 -6.64 21.09
CA PRO A 518 21.30 -8.10 21.04
C PRO A 518 20.26 -8.59 22.03
N PHE A 519 19.55 -9.67 21.68
CA PHE A 519 18.61 -10.36 22.56
C PHE A 519 18.77 -11.87 22.40
N THR A 520 18.58 -12.61 23.50
CA THR A 520 18.70 -14.07 23.57
C THR A 520 17.74 -14.60 24.65
N ARG A 521 17.42 -15.89 24.59
CA ARG A 521 16.82 -16.59 25.74
C ARG A 521 17.87 -16.86 26.80
N ASP A 522 17.43 -16.91 28.05
CA ASP A 522 18.27 -17.22 29.21
C ASP A 522 18.79 -18.67 29.20
N ASP A 523 18.06 -19.58 28.56
CA ASP A 523 18.39 -21.01 28.42
C ASP A 523 19.45 -21.30 27.34
N GLY A 524 19.84 -20.30 26.55
CA GLY A 524 20.80 -20.46 25.45
C GLY A 524 20.27 -21.27 24.26
N GLU A 525 18.99 -21.64 24.25
CA GLU A 525 18.39 -22.38 23.14
C GLU A 525 18.21 -21.50 21.90
N ARG A 526 18.19 -22.16 20.73
CA ARG A 526 18.00 -21.47 19.46
C ARG A 526 16.58 -20.90 19.39
N LEU A 527 16.48 -19.58 19.25
CA LEU A 527 15.21 -18.89 19.06
C LEU A 527 14.51 -19.36 17.78
N LEU A 528 13.32 -19.94 17.93
CA LEU A 528 12.37 -20.12 16.83
C LEU A 528 11.85 -18.74 16.38
N VAL A 529 11.45 -18.62 15.11
CA VAL A 529 11.07 -17.33 14.51
C VAL A 529 9.96 -16.62 15.28
N GLY A 530 8.94 -17.35 15.75
CA GLY A 530 7.83 -16.80 16.53
C GLY A 530 8.28 -16.23 17.88
N ASP A 531 8.92 -17.07 18.70
CA ASP A 531 9.45 -16.68 20.02
C ASP A 531 10.47 -15.53 19.92
N GLY A 532 11.30 -15.53 18.87
CA GLY A 532 12.26 -14.47 18.59
C GLY A 532 11.61 -13.11 18.35
N ARG A 533 10.49 -13.06 17.61
CA ARG A 533 9.76 -11.81 17.35
C ARG A 533 9.12 -11.23 18.61
N ALA A 534 8.57 -12.08 19.47
CA ALA A 534 8.01 -11.64 20.75
C ALA A 534 9.09 -11.06 21.67
N LEU A 535 10.25 -11.72 21.75
CA LEU A 535 11.39 -11.25 22.53
C LEU A 535 11.99 -9.95 21.97
N GLU A 536 12.09 -9.82 20.65
CA GLU A 536 12.50 -8.59 19.97
C GLU A 536 11.59 -7.41 20.36
N ALA A 537 10.27 -7.60 20.32
CA ALA A 537 9.30 -6.58 20.68
C ALA A 537 9.47 -6.11 22.13
N GLU A 538 9.69 -7.04 23.05
CA GLU A 538 9.96 -6.74 24.45
C GLU A 538 11.29 -5.97 24.63
N ALA A 539 12.36 -6.38 23.95
CA ALA A 539 13.65 -5.71 24.01
C ALA A 539 13.57 -4.26 23.52
N ILE A 540 12.84 -4.02 22.42
CA ILE A 540 12.57 -2.66 21.90
C ILE A 540 11.77 -1.85 22.91
N ALA A 541 10.69 -2.40 23.47
CA ALA A 541 9.86 -1.72 24.46
C ALA A 541 10.67 -1.31 25.70
N ARG A 542 11.47 -2.25 26.26
CA ARG A 542 12.36 -1.98 27.40
C ARG A 542 13.38 -0.87 27.08
N ARG A 543 13.97 -0.89 25.88
CA ARG A 543 14.91 0.16 25.44
C ARG A 543 14.25 1.54 25.37
N ILE A 544 13.04 1.64 24.81
CA ILE A 544 12.28 2.89 24.72
C ILE A 544 11.94 3.40 26.12
N ARG A 545 11.48 2.50 27.01
CA ARG A 545 11.20 2.86 28.40
C ARG A 545 12.44 3.40 29.12
N TRP A 546 13.59 2.74 28.93
CA TRP A 546 14.87 3.17 29.48
C TRP A 546 15.32 4.55 28.94
N LEU A 547 15.15 4.82 27.64
CA LEU A 547 15.54 6.12 27.05
C LEU A 547 14.78 7.28 27.72
N VAL A 548 13.46 7.11 27.90
CA VAL A 548 12.62 8.13 28.54
C VAL A 548 12.90 8.22 30.04
N ALA A 549 13.03 7.09 30.73
CA ALA A 549 13.30 7.07 32.17
C ALA A 549 14.68 7.66 32.51
N SER A 550 15.68 7.48 31.64
CA SER A 550 17.03 8.03 31.81
C SER A 550 17.16 9.50 31.42
N ARG A 551 16.09 10.15 30.92
CA ARG A 551 16.11 11.54 30.42
C ARG A 551 17.19 11.75 29.36
N PHE A 552 17.30 10.80 28.43
CA PHE A 552 18.22 10.90 27.31
C PHE A 552 18.00 12.22 26.56
N GLN A 553 19.07 12.94 26.23
CA GLN A 553 18.97 14.25 25.59
C GLN A 553 18.78 14.14 24.08
N VAL A 554 17.81 14.87 23.54
CA VAL A 554 17.54 15.02 22.12
C VAL A 554 17.56 16.50 21.73
N ARG A 555 17.97 16.80 20.50
CA ARG A 555 17.94 18.16 19.96
C ARG A 555 16.61 18.41 19.29
N ASP A 556 15.90 19.43 19.75
CA ASP A 556 14.64 19.84 19.16
C ASP A 556 14.89 20.45 17.77
N PRO A 557 14.20 20.00 16.70
CA PRO A 557 14.43 20.49 15.35
C PRO A 557 13.95 21.93 15.14
N GLU A 558 12.99 22.42 15.91
CA GLU A 558 12.42 23.77 15.74
C GLU A 558 13.23 24.81 16.51
N THR A 559 13.54 24.52 17.78
CA THR A 559 14.28 25.46 18.64
C THR A 559 15.79 25.26 18.58
N SER A 560 16.27 24.16 18.00
CA SER A 560 17.68 23.75 18.02
C SER A 560 18.27 23.52 19.42
N THR A 561 17.46 23.51 20.48
CA THR A 561 17.91 23.32 21.87
C THR A 561 17.85 21.85 22.29
N GLU A 562 18.73 21.44 23.21
CA GLU A 562 18.64 20.11 23.82
C GLU A 562 17.52 20.06 24.86
N ARG A 563 16.79 18.94 24.89
CA ARG A 563 15.75 18.63 25.87
C ARG A 563 15.66 17.13 26.13
N ASP A 564 15.02 16.77 27.24
CA ASP A 564 14.70 15.38 27.55
C ASP A 564 13.84 14.73 26.44
N VAL A 565 14.18 13.47 26.12
CA VAL A 565 13.42 12.64 25.18
C VAL A 565 12.03 12.35 25.70
N ARG A 566 11.06 12.36 24.80
CA ARG A 566 9.65 12.00 25.03
C ARG A 566 9.30 10.82 24.13
N TYR A 567 8.22 10.10 24.44
CA TYR A 567 7.74 9.03 23.56
C TYR A 567 7.46 9.50 22.13
N GLY A 568 7.02 10.75 21.97
CA GLY A 568 6.79 11.36 20.65
C GLY A 568 8.06 11.59 19.81
N ASP A 569 9.25 11.48 20.40
CA ASP A 569 10.53 11.60 19.67
C ASP A 569 11.02 10.25 19.12
N VAL A 570 10.31 9.15 19.44
CA VAL A 570 10.69 7.79 19.05
C VAL A 570 9.79 7.30 17.93
N ALA A 571 10.38 6.88 16.82
CA ALA A 571 9.72 6.15 15.75
C ALA A 571 10.21 4.70 15.71
N VAL A 572 9.29 3.75 15.63
CA VAL A 572 9.60 2.32 15.45
C VAL A 572 9.15 1.91 14.06
N LEU A 573 10.09 1.40 13.27
CA LEU A 573 9.85 0.95 11.90
C LEU A 573 9.81 -0.58 11.89
N ALA A 574 8.68 -1.15 11.46
CA ALA A 574 8.53 -2.58 11.26
C ALA A 574 8.55 -2.90 9.76
N HIS A 575 9.28 -3.95 9.36
CA HIS A 575 9.33 -4.36 7.96
C HIS A 575 8.00 -4.94 7.46
N VAL A 576 7.26 -5.61 8.35
CA VAL A 576 5.94 -6.22 8.06
C VAL A 576 4.96 -5.88 9.17
N THR A 577 3.69 -5.72 8.82
CA THR A 577 2.61 -5.38 9.76
C THR A 577 2.29 -6.51 10.74
N THR A 578 2.60 -7.76 10.40
CA THR A 578 2.38 -8.95 11.26
C THR A 578 3.16 -8.90 12.57
N ASN A 579 4.26 -8.15 12.65
CA ASN A 579 5.03 -7.97 13.89
C ASN A 579 4.49 -6.84 14.78
N VAL A 580 3.69 -5.92 14.22
CA VAL A 580 3.21 -4.73 14.94
C VAL A 580 2.34 -5.11 16.16
N PRO A 581 1.39 -6.07 16.09
CA PRO A 581 0.63 -6.49 17.26
C PRO A 581 1.48 -6.94 18.45
N LEU A 582 2.63 -7.58 18.21
CA LEU A 582 3.56 -7.99 19.27
C LEU A 582 4.23 -6.77 19.94
N LEU A 583 4.62 -5.78 19.14
CA LEU A 583 5.16 -4.50 19.63
C LEU A 583 4.14 -3.73 20.48
N LEU A 584 2.89 -3.64 20.02
CA LEU A 584 1.85 -2.92 20.74
C LEU A 584 1.56 -3.56 22.10
N ARG A 585 1.47 -4.90 22.15
CA ARG A 585 1.33 -5.64 23.42
C ARG A 585 2.49 -5.37 24.38
N ALA A 586 3.73 -5.35 23.88
CA ALA A 586 4.91 -5.05 24.69
C ALA A 586 4.92 -3.59 25.20
N PHE A 587 4.44 -2.63 24.39
CA PHE A 587 4.29 -1.24 24.81
C PHE A 587 3.21 -1.08 25.87
N ASP A 588 2.06 -1.72 25.70
CA ASP A 588 0.97 -1.74 26.67
C ASP A 588 1.45 -2.30 28.02
N ALA A 589 2.20 -3.42 28.01
CA ALA A 589 2.74 -4.04 29.21
C ALA A 589 3.71 -3.13 30.00
N LEU A 590 4.42 -2.21 29.32
CA LEU A 590 5.36 -1.27 29.94
C LEU A 590 4.80 0.15 30.10
N GLY A 591 3.51 0.36 29.82
CA GLY A 591 2.87 1.68 29.90
C GLY A 591 3.50 2.72 28.97
N ILE A 592 3.97 2.30 27.80
CA ILE A 592 4.54 3.18 26.77
C ILE A 592 3.39 3.73 25.93
N ARG A 593 3.29 5.06 25.84
CA ARG A 593 2.30 5.71 24.98
C ARG A 593 2.75 5.64 23.53
N TYR A 594 1.88 5.18 22.65
CA TYR A 594 2.16 5.04 21.23
C TYR A 594 0.98 5.48 20.37
N SER A 595 1.28 5.80 19.12
CA SER A 595 0.28 6.01 18.09
C SER A 595 0.66 5.18 16.87
N ALA A 596 -0.20 4.23 16.51
CA ALA A 596 -0.01 3.35 15.37
C ALA A 596 -1.01 3.72 14.28
N HIS A 597 -0.52 4.08 13.10
CA HIS A 597 -1.34 4.45 11.94
C HIS A 597 -1.09 3.46 10.80
N GLY A 598 -2.15 2.87 10.27
CA GLY A 598 -2.10 1.94 9.13
C GLY A 598 -3.46 1.24 8.96
N GLY A 599 -3.98 1.20 7.73
CA GLY A 599 -5.39 0.85 7.45
C GLY A 599 -5.86 -0.44 8.12
N THR A 600 -5.16 -1.55 7.90
CA THR A 600 -5.53 -2.85 8.49
C THR A 600 -5.37 -2.89 10.01
N LEU A 601 -4.40 -2.16 10.58
CA LEU A 601 -4.21 -2.10 12.04
C LEU A 601 -5.38 -1.41 12.76
N PHE A 602 -5.98 -0.41 12.12
CA PHE A 602 -7.13 0.31 12.66
C PHE A 602 -8.38 -0.59 12.70
N LEU A 603 -8.73 -1.21 11.58
CA LEU A 603 -9.91 -2.09 11.50
C LEU A 603 -9.73 -3.44 12.20
N SER A 604 -8.49 -3.93 12.35
CA SER A 604 -8.21 -5.13 13.13
C SER A 604 -8.20 -4.89 14.64
N SER A 605 -8.25 -3.64 15.11
CA SER A 605 -8.35 -3.35 16.55
C SER A 605 -9.65 -3.96 17.12
N PRO A 606 -9.57 -4.86 18.11
CA PRO A 606 -10.75 -5.42 18.75
C PRO A 606 -11.66 -4.34 19.33
N LEU A 607 -11.07 -3.26 19.84
CA LEU A 607 -11.80 -2.12 20.39
C LEU A 607 -12.62 -1.38 19.30
N VAL A 608 -12.00 -1.09 18.15
CA VAL A 608 -12.70 -0.43 17.03
C VAL A 608 -13.82 -1.33 16.50
N ARG A 609 -13.57 -2.64 16.36
CA ARG A 609 -14.59 -3.60 15.94
C ARG A 609 -15.77 -3.69 16.92
N GLN A 610 -15.50 -3.71 18.22
CA GLN A 610 -16.54 -3.65 19.24
C GLN A 610 -17.37 -2.36 19.12
N TYR A 611 -16.71 -1.21 18.97
CA TYR A 611 -17.38 0.08 18.79
C TYR A 611 -18.28 0.09 17.55
N LEU A 612 -17.78 -0.38 16.41
CA LEU A 612 -18.57 -0.50 15.17
C LEU A 612 -19.76 -1.47 15.31
N LEU A 613 -19.60 -2.59 16.03
CA LEU A 613 -20.72 -3.49 16.35
C LEU A 613 -21.78 -2.78 17.20
N GLY A 614 -21.37 -1.96 18.17
CA GLY A 614 -22.29 -1.16 18.95
C GLY A 614 -23.12 -0.19 18.09
N LEU A 615 -22.46 0.53 17.17
CA LEU A 615 -23.12 1.40 16.21
C LEU A 615 -24.05 0.63 15.26
N ARG A 616 -23.62 -0.56 14.82
CA ARG A 616 -24.41 -1.45 13.97
C ARG A 616 -25.71 -1.89 14.65
N LEU A 617 -25.69 -2.22 15.95
CA LEU A 617 -26.93 -2.49 16.69
C LEU A 617 -27.83 -1.25 16.80
N LEU A 618 -27.23 -0.06 16.97
CA LEU A 618 -28.01 1.16 16.99
C LEU A 618 -28.74 1.35 15.65
N ALA A 619 -28.10 1.02 14.52
CA ALA A 619 -28.68 1.08 13.18
C ALA A 619 -29.70 -0.04 12.89
N ASP A 620 -29.37 -1.30 13.18
CA ASP A 620 -30.15 -2.50 12.84
C ASP A 620 -30.67 -3.24 14.08
N ARG A 621 -31.99 -3.48 14.15
CA ARG A 621 -32.65 -4.21 15.26
C ARG A 621 -32.45 -5.71 15.19
N SER A 622 -32.24 -6.25 13.99
CA SER A 622 -32.26 -7.68 13.70
C SER A 622 -30.90 -8.34 13.91
N ASP A 623 -29.85 -7.55 14.11
CA ASP A 623 -28.49 -8.05 14.31
C ASP A 623 -28.29 -8.62 15.72
N GLY A 624 -28.57 -9.92 15.86
CA GLY A 624 -28.39 -10.65 17.11
C GLY A 624 -26.94 -10.70 17.59
N VAL A 625 -25.96 -10.65 16.68
CA VAL A 625 -24.53 -10.65 17.02
C VAL A 625 -24.13 -9.31 17.63
N ALA A 626 -24.52 -8.20 17.00
CA ALA A 626 -24.30 -6.86 17.51
C ALA A 626 -24.98 -6.64 18.86
N ARG A 627 -26.18 -7.21 19.06
CA ARG A 627 -26.88 -7.17 20.36
C ARG A 627 -26.10 -7.89 21.45
N ALA A 628 -25.62 -9.10 21.18
CA ALA A 628 -24.84 -9.87 22.14
C ALA A 628 -23.49 -9.20 22.47
N ALA A 629 -22.87 -8.53 21.49
CA ALA A 629 -21.63 -7.80 21.69
C ALA A 629 -21.82 -6.53 22.55
N LEU A 630 -22.92 -5.78 22.33
CA LEU A 630 -23.18 -4.56 23.09
C LEU A 630 -23.56 -4.83 24.54
N LEU A 631 -24.28 -5.91 24.84
CA LEU A 631 -24.66 -6.28 26.21
C LEU A 631 -23.53 -6.94 27.02
N ARG A 632 -22.27 -6.78 26.59
CA ARG A 632 -21.07 -7.28 27.27
C ARG A 632 -20.08 -6.14 27.49
N PRO A 633 -19.08 -6.33 28.37
CA PRO A 633 -17.97 -5.39 28.47
C PRO A 633 -17.32 -5.15 27.09
N PRO A 634 -16.93 -3.90 26.76
CA PRO A 634 -16.80 -2.76 27.68
C PRO A 634 -17.98 -1.78 27.73
N PHE A 635 -19.07 -2.01 27.00
CA PHE A 635 -20.20 -1.06 26.96
C PHE A 635 -21.01 -1.06 28.25
N PHE A 636 -21.33 -2.25 28.75
CA PHE A 636 -22.04 -2.42 30.02
C PHE A 636 -21.31 -3.47 30.85
N ALA A 637 -21.27 -3.26 32.16
CA ALA A 637 -20.69 -4.19 33.12
C ALA A 637 -21.72 -5.29 33.46
N LEU A 638 -22.09 -6.09 32.45
CA LEU A 638 -23.02 -7.21 32.58
C LEU A 638 -22.26 -8.54 32.53
N ASP A 639 -22.67 -9.49 33.36
CA ASP A 639 -22.17 -10.86 33.38
C ASP A 639 -23.17 -11.86 32.76
N LEU A 640 -22.85 -13.16 32.86
CA LEU A 640 -23.74 -14.21 32.35
C LEU A 640 -25.05 -14.32 33.15
N LEU A 641 -25.03 -14.03 34.45
CA LEU A 641 -26.22 -14.06 35.28
C LEU A 641 -27.18 -12.96 34.84
N ASP A 642 -26.69 -11.75 34.58
CA ASP A 642 -27.51 -10.63 34.08
C ASP A 642 -28.28 -10.99 32.81
N VAL A 643 -27.59 -11.60 31.84
CA VAL A 643 -28.18 -11.99 30.55
C VAL A 643 -29.23 -13.10 30.71
N VAL A 644 -28.99 -14.06 31.61
CA VAL A 644 -29.89 -15.20 31.84
C VAL A 644 -31.03 -14.85 32.80
N ALA A 645 -30.84 -13.89 33.71
CA ALA A 645 -31.80 -13.50 34.74
C ALA A 645 -33.14 -13.06 34.17
N ARG A 646 -33.18 -12.55 32.93
CA ARG A 646 -34.41 -12.27 32.17
C ARG A 646 -35.34 -13.48 32.05
N ARG A 647 -34.81 -14.70 32.07
CA ARG A 647 -35.56 -15.96 31.94
C ARG A 647 -35.84 -16.63 33.28
N LEU A 648 -35.29 -16.08 34.37
CA LEU A 648 -35.43 -16.63 35.71
C LEU A 648 -36.52 -15.84 36.47
N PRO A 649 -37.44 -16.51 37.19
CA PRO A 649 -38.36 -15.82 38.07
C PRO A 649 -37.59 -15.32 39.29
N ALA A 650 -37.71 -14.02 39.62
CA ALA A 650 -36.98 -13.44 40.75
C ALA A 650 -37.38 -14.08 42.08
N ASN A 651 -38.65 -14.45 42.29
CA ASN A 651 -39.15 -15.25 43.44
C ASN A 651 -38.57 -14.89 44.83
N GLY A 652 -38.23 -13.61 45.07
CA GLY A 652 -37.61 -13.16 46.33
C GLY A 652 -36.08 -13.29 46.42
N ASP A 653 -35.43 -13.81 45.36
CA ASP A 653 -33.99 -13.83 45.18
C ASP A 653 -33.48 -12.43 44.81
N ALA A 654 -32.77 -11.80 45.75
CA ALA A 654 -32.23 -10.46 45.61
C ALA A 654 -31.15 -10.37 44.52
N GLU A 655 -30.43 -11.46 44.25
CA GLU A 655 -29.36 -11.49 43.25
C GLU A 655 -29.95 -11.49 41.83
N ILE A 656 -30.98 -12.31 41.59
CA ILE A 656 -31.71 -12.33 40.32
C ILE A 656 -32.42 -10.99 40.08
N ALA A 657 -33.05 -10.40 41.11
CA ALA A 657 -33.71 -9.11 40.99
C ALA A 657 -32.73 -7.98 40.64
N ALA A 658 -31.55 -7.96 41.28
CA ALA A 658 -30.50 -7.00 40.97
C ALA A 658 -29.94 -7.19 39.54
N ALA A 659 -29.79 -8.43 39.10
CA ALA A 659 -29.33 -8.77 37.75
C ALA A 659 -30.31 -8.32 36.67
N GLN A 660 -31.62 -8.53 36.90
CA GLN A 660 -32.68 -8.01 36.01
C GLN A 660 -32.68 -6.48 35.94
N ALA A 661 -32.47 -5.79 37.07
CA ALA A 661 -32.43 -4.33 37.11
C ALA A 661 -31.24 -3.77 36.30
N ARG A 662 -30.04 -4.35 36.44
CA ARG A 662 -28.85 -3.95 35.65
C ARG A 662 -29.07 -4.14 34.15
N LEU A 663 -29.68 -5.27 33.75
CA LEU A 663 -29.98 -5.54 32.34
C LEU A 663 -31.01 -4.53 31.80
N GLU A 664 -32.07 -4.22 32.55
CA GLU A 664 -33.09 -3.25 32.12
C GLU A 664 -32.52 -1.83 31.98
N GLU A 665 -31.61 -1.42 32.88
CA GLU A 665 -30.90 -0.14 32.78
C GLU A 665 -30.07 -0.06 31.49
N ALA A 666 -29.31 -1.12 31.17
CA ALA A 666 -28.56 -1.20 29.92
C ALA A 666 -29.49 -1.15 28.69
N GLU A 667 -30.58 -1.93 28.68
CA GLU A 667 -31.56 -1.93 27.59
C GLU A 667 -32.29 -0.57 27.47
N ALA A 668 -32.50 0.16 28.56
CA ALA A 668 -33.04 1.52 28.55
C ALA A 668 -32.10 2.50 27.82
N ILE A 669 -30.81 2.52 28.17
CA ILE A 669 -29.81 3.36 27.49
C ILE A 669 -29.77 3.06 25.99
N VAL A 670 -29.76 1.77 25.61
CA VAL A 670 -29.78 1.37 24.19
C VAL A 670 -31.06 1.87 23.49
N ARG A 671 -32.23 1.75 24.11
CA ARG A 671 -33.49 2.26 23.53
C ARG A 671 -33.48 3.76 23.34
N GLU A 672 -32.87 4.52 24.26
CA GLU A 672 -32.73 5.97 24.15
C GLU A 672 -31.78 6.37 23.03
N LEU A 673 -30.54 5.84 23.01
CA LEU A 673 -29.57 6.08 21.94
C LEU A 673 -30.16 5.83 20.55
N ARG A 674 -30.95 4.75 20.44
CA ARG A 674 -31.62 4.38 19.19
C ARG A 674 -32.74 5.32 18.77
N ARG A 675 -33.43 5.92 19.72
CA ARG A 675 -34.49 6.91 19.48
C ARG A 675 -33.86 8.21 19.02
N ASP A 676 -32.81 8.64 19.73
CA ASP A 676 -32.12 9.91 19.52
C ASP A 676 -31.37 9.94 18.18
N ARG A 677 -30.92 8.78 17.66
CA ARG A 677 -30.19 8.72 16.38
C ARG A 677 -30.93 9.32 15.17
N HIS A 678 -32.26 9.37 15.21
CA HIS A 678 -33.06 9.95 14.13
C HIS A 678 -33.23 11.46 14.29
N ALA A 679 -32.95 11.99 15.47
CA ALA A 679 -33.04 13.41 15.80
C ALA A 679 -31.67 14.11 15.83
N LYS A 680 -30.57 13.36 15.67
CA LYS A 680 -29.20 13.86 15.78
C LYS A 680 -28.34 13.41 14.59
N PRO A 681 -27.29 14.18 14.23
CA PRO A 681 -26.28 13.74 13.28
C PRO A 681 -25.62 12.40 13.71
N PRO A 682 -25.15 11.57 12.77
CA PRO A 682 -24.49 10.30 13.09
C PRO A 682 -23.28 10.43 14.02
N ILE A 683 -22.52 11.53 13.92
CA ILE A 683 -21.40 11.83 14.82
C ILE A 683 -21.84 11.93 16.28
N GLU A 684 -22.95 12.58 16.57
CA GLU A 684 -23.46 12.72 17.95
C GLU A 684 -23.93 11.38 18.50
N THR A 685 -24.59 10.55 17.67
CA THR A 685 -24.99 9.19 18.09
C THR A 685 -23.76 8.35 18.44
N ALA A 686 -22.68 8.52 17.68
CA ALA A 686 -21.43 7.82 17.90
C ALA A 686 -20.74 8.28 19.19
N ILE A 687 -20.65 9.59 19.41
CA ILE A 687 -20.15 10.19 20.66
C ILE A 687 -20.99 9.74 21.86
N ASP A 688 -22.31 9.79 21.75
CA ASP A 688 -23.24 9.37 22.80
C ASP A 688 -23.00 7.91 23.20
N LEU A 689 -22.67 7.01 22.25
CA LEU A 689 -22.33 5.62 22.56
C LEU A 689 -21.05 5.51 23.40
N ILE A 690 -20.05 6.37 23.17
CA ILE A 690 -18.82 6.43 23.96
C ILE A 690 -19.11 6.95 25.37
N GLU A 691 -19.88 8.04 25.47
CA GLU A 691 -20.05 8.82 26.71
C GLU A 691 -21.15 8.30 27.64
N ARG A 692 -22.28 7.84 27.08
CA ARG A 692 -23.45 7.36 27.84
C ARG A 692 -23.33 5.89 28.27
N THR A 693 -22.36 5.14 27.73
CA THR A 693 -22.05 3.78 28.18
C THR A 693 -20.78 3.74 29.03
N ALA A 694 -20.35 2.56 29.47
CA ALA A 694 -19.08 2.39 30.15
C ALA A 694 -17.88 2.37 29.18
N LEU A 695 -18.10 2.36 27.86
CA LEU A 695 -17.04 2.24 26.84
C LEU A 695 -15.95 3.29 27.02
N GLY A 696 -16.30 4.59 27.01
CA GLY A 696 -15.33 5.66 27.10
C GLY A 696 -14.49 5.60 28.38
N ARG A 697 -15.13 5.29 29.51
CA ARG A 697 -14.45 5.13 30.81
C ARG A 697 -13.50 3.94 30.81
N PHE A 698 -13.97 2.77 30.35
CA PHE A 698 -13.16 1.55 30.26
C PHE A 698 -11.91 1.80 29.41
N VAL A 699 -12.08 2.40 28.23
CA VAL A 699 -10.99 2.69 27.30
C VAL A 699 -10.00 3.69 27.89
N ALA A 700 -10.50 4.78 28.49
CA ALA A 700 -9.64 5.81 29.09
C ALA A 700 -8.75 5.27 30.21
N THR A 701 -9.23 4.27 30.97
CA THR A 701 -8.48 3.61 32.05
C THR A 701 -7.58 2.46 31.58
N GLY A 702 -7.73 2.03 30.33
CA GLY A 702 -6.97 0.92 29.76
C GLY A 702 -5.55 1.32 29.31
N PRO A 703 -4.75 0.33 28.86
CA PRO A 703 -3.46 0.60 28.23
C PRO A 703 -3.60 1.58 27.06
N ASN A 704 -2.70 2.56 26.98
CA ASN A 704 -2.72 3.60 25.95
C ASN A 704 -4.07 4.37 25.84
N GLY A 705 -4.81 4.47 26.95
CA GLY A 705 -6.19 4.93 27.00
C GLY A 705 -6.50 6.26 26.29
N PRO A 706 -5.74 7.35 26.49
CA PRO A 706 -5.99 8.61 25.79
C PRO A 706 -5.95 8.49 24.26
N GLN A 707 -5.00 7.72 23.73
CA GLN A 707 -4.87 7.46 22.29
C GLN A 707 -5.98 6.54 21.78
N ALA A 708 -6.32 5.49 22.54
CA ALA A 708 -7.42 4.60 22.21
C ALA A 708 -8.77 5.33 22.17
N LEU A 709 -9.01 6.24 23.12
CA LEU A 709 -10.20 7.08 23.14
C LEU A 709 -10.22 8.06 21.97
N GLY A 710 -9.09 8.70 21.65
CA GLY A 710 -8.94 9.55 20.46
C GLY A 710 -9.26 8.79 19.16
N THR A 711 -8.91 7.51 19.08
CA THR A 711 -9.23 6.63 17.95
C THR A 711 -10.75 6.43 17.79
N LEU A 712 -11.47 6.25 18.90
CA LEU A 712 -12.94 6.12 18.87
C LEU A 712 -13.62 7.42 18.43
N TYR A 713 -13.16 8.56 18.92
CA TYR A 713 -13.65 9.85 18.46
C TYR A 713 -13.33 10.08 16.98
N GLN A 714 -12.16 9.65 16.49
CA GLN A 714 -11.84 9.71 15.07
C GLN A 714 -12.84 8.94 14.20
N VAL A 715 -13.30 7.76 14.64
CA VAL A 715 -14.39 7.03 13.97
C VAL A 715 -15.68 7.86 13.96
N ALA A 716 -16.04 8.50 15.08
CA ALA A 716 -17.22 9.36 15.17
C ALA A 716 -17.13 10.56 14.20
N PHE A 717 -15.97 11.23 14.14
CA PHE A 717 -15.72 12.32 13.19
C PHE A 717 -15.84 11.87 11.74
N GLU A 718 -15.27 10.71 11.42
CA GLU A 718 -15.32 10.15 10.07
C GLU A 718 -16.77 9.79 9.65
N LEU A 719 -17.58 9.27 10.57
CA LEU A 719 -19.02 9.04 10.34
C LEU A 719 -19.76 10.36 10.07
N GLY A 720 -19.45 11.42 10.82
CA GLY A 720 -20.00 12.75 10.58
C GLY A 720 -19.62 13.31 9.21
N ARG A 721 -18.34 13.18 8.83
CA ARG A 721 -17.83 13.61 7.53
C ARG A 721 -18.56 12.90 6.39
N ARG A 722 -18.62 11.57 6.41
CA ARG A 722 -19.29 10.77 5.37
C ARG A 722 -20.79 11.05 5.29
N ALA A 723 -21.44 11.35 6.42
CA ALA A 723 -22.84 11.71 6.44
C ALA A 723 -23.11 13.10 5.84
N ALA A 724 -22.14 14.01 5.88
CA ALA A 724 -22.23 15.33 5.25
C ALA A 724 -21.91 15.31 3.73
N GLU A 725 -21.28 14.23 3.25
CA GLU A 725 -20.92 14.02 1.84
C GLU A 725 -22.02 13.33 1.02
N ARG A 726 -23.01 12.73 1.70
CA ARG A 726 -24.24 12.18 1.11
C ARG A 726 -25.36 13.20 1.20
#